data_AF-B9M448-F1
#
_entry.id   AF-B9M448-F1
#
_cell.length_a   1.000
_cell.length_b   1.000
_cell.length_c   1.000
_cell.angle_alpha   90.00
_cell.angle_beta   90.00
_cell.angle_gamma   90.00
#
_symmetry.space_group_name_H-M   'P 1'
#
loop_
_entity.id
_entity.type
_entity.pdbx_description
1 polymer ?
#
loop_
_entity_poly.entity_id
_entity_poly.type
_entity_poly.pdbx_seq_one_letter_code
_entity_poly.pdbx_strand_id
1 'polypeptide(L)'
;MFHSFTENKLLIILLLILCSSVILLSPRPSEAARTFARKECLDCHKKFADKYLGMKDVHAVVKEKRCEDCHLRHGVVPKLLLKETGNALCFKCHNNVKTALTKPNVHTALKTGKCTLCHNPHASNGSHLLKAEGNEICFQCHKKDDYQKKFVHGVLAKQGCKACHYSHSSDEKFLLASAEPKLCLGCHDSGKTGFKKAHGNYPVETKRCTICHTPHSSDQAKLLRGSTHNPVASGGCDGCHDAVTSAKPFAVTRKGSALCYQCHDEKGLKGDGNIIHAPFKGGDCISCHNPHTSDYPRLLAADGNKLCFGCHKNKAAAMAYPHAAVGKGKGCLSCHTHHAAKNRGLLSAKDAELCYPCHARTKDAMKNKTVHPPFAGGECSSCHNPHGSNMPGMFKDRMDNICYGCHPEAETRFKKSYTHRPVADGTCTSCHKAHSSDEGKLLKASGAKLCSQCHGDLMKESVGGSNHMPFNSGECLTCHDTHGSNTAGMLVKKQDLLCMECHIDLKKGLVEAKSKHQPLLAGDCTKCHSPHKSSLNKLLLAQAPDLCLTCHKSLKEKIGKEKVHSPAAKDCQQCHKPHFAPYRALTGQPVQELCAQCHDTGDAAFNKGHLGIAAADMNCMTCHTPHASQDPKFFKETIHAPFAARSCDECHIVGKQ
;
A
#
# COMPACT_ATOMS: atom_id res chain seq x y z
N MET A 1 -75.61 -57.54 50.20
CA MET A 1 -76.82 -56.85 50.72
C MET A 1 -76.61 -55.36 50.61
N PHE A 2 -77.68 -54.67 50.24
CA PHE A 2 -77.78 -53.33 49.71
C PHE A 2 -77.57 -52.20 50.77
N HIS A 3 -77.14 -51.03 50.26
CA HIS A 3 -77.50 -49.66 50.65
C HIS A 3 -76.88 -49.00 51.90
N SER A 4 -76.06 -47.97 51.64
CA SER A 4 -76.44 -46.54 51.79
C SER A 4 -75.27 -45.70 52.33
N PHE A 5 -74.57 -44.93 51.48
CA PHE A 5 -73.80 -43.73 51.87
C PHE A 5 -73.44 -42.93 50.61
N THR A 6 -74.44 -42.30 49.97
CA THR A 6 -74.27 -41.42 48.81
C THR A 6 -75.13 -40.18 48.96
N GLU A 7 -74.74 -39.23 49.82
CA GLU A 7 -75.29 -37.85 49.72
C GLU A 7 -74.25 -36.73 50.01
N ASN A 8 -73.12 -36.99 50.68
CA ASN A 8 -72.24 -35.90 51.12
C ASN A 8 -71.08 -35.49 50.19
N LYS A 9 -70.99 -36.04 48.97
CA LYS A 9 -69.90 -35.69 48.02
C LYS A 9 -70.33 -34.81 46.85
N LEU A 10 -71.63 -34.69 46.57
CA LEU A 10 -72.11 -33.89 45.43
C LEU A 10 -72.18 -32.38 45.76
N LEU A 11 -72.42 -32.01 47.03
CA LEU A 11 -72.54 -30.62 47.45
C LEU A 11 -71.20 -29.85 47.44
N ILE A 12 -70.09 -30.53 47.72
CA ILE A 12 -68.75 -29.92 47.77
C ILE A 12 -68.20 -29.66 46.36
N ILE A 13 -68.54 -30.53 45.40
CA ILE A 13 -68.09 -30.37 44.00
C ILE A 13 -68.86 -29.25 43.31
N LEU A 14 -70.16 -29.06 43.62
CA LEU A 14 -70.93 -27.95 43.03
C LEU A 14 -70.48 -26.57 43.55
N LEU A 15 -70.08 -26.47 44.82
CA LEU A 15 -69.57 -25.21 45.42
C LEU A 15 -68.21 -24.77 44.87
N LEU A 16 -67.34 -25.72 44.51
CA LEU A 16 -66.02 -25.41 43.91
C LEU A 16 -66.11 -25.01 42.44
N ILE A 17 -67.10 -25.52 41.71
CA ILE A 17 -67.32 -25.12 40.30
C ILE A 17 -67.98 -23.73 40.22
N LEU A 18 -68.84 -23.35 41.18
CA LEU A 18 -69.45 -22.02 41.21
C LEU A 18 -68.48 -20.89 41.60
N CYS A 19 -67.41 -21.18 42.36
CA CYS A 19 -66.39 -20.18 42.70
C CYS A 19 -65.34 -19.96 41.59
N SER A 20 -65.19 -20.91 40.66
CA SER A 20 -64.20 -20.81 39.58
C SER A 20 -64.70 -20.02 38.35
N SER A 21 -66.02 -19.84 38.21
CA SER A 21 -66.64 -19.12 37.10
C SER A 21 -66.84 -17.62 37.36
N VAL A 22 -66.64 -17.13 38.59
CA VAL A 22 -66.76 -15.68 38.92
C VAL A 22 -65.43 -14.91 38.79
N ILE A 23 -64.28 -15.60 38.68
CA ILE A 23 -62.96 -14.95 38.54
C ILE A 23 -62.57 -14.68 37.07
N LEU A 24 -63.29 -15.25 36.09
CA LEU A 24 -62.97 -15.10 34.66
C LEU A 24 -63.75 -13.99 33.92
N LEU A 25 -64.60 -13.22 34.60
CA LEU A 25 -65.43 -12.16 34.00
C LEU A 25 -65.17 -10.74 34.56
N SER A 26 -64.03 -10.51 35.22
CA SER A 26 -63.58 -9.14 35.53
C SER A 26 -62.77 -8.57 34.35
N PRO A 27 -63.19 -7.45 33.74
CA PRO A 27 -62.39 -6.81 32.70
C PRO A 27 -61.08 -6.32 33.33
N ARG A 28 -59.95 -6.85 32.86
CA ARG A 28 -58.65 -6.25 33.14
C ARG A 28 -58.70 -4.81 32.60
N PRO A 29 -58.32 -3.78 33.37
CA PRO A 29 -58.14 -2.46 32.79
C PRO A 29 -57.11 -2.60 31.68
N SER A 30 -57.46 -2.20 30.46
CA SER A 30 -56.47 -2.07 29.39
C SER A 30 -55.40 -1.15 29.93
N GLU A 31 -54.16 -1.61 30.06
CA GLU A 31 -53.04 -0.70 30.20
C GLU A 31 -53.12 0.25 29.00
N ALA A 32 -53.55 1.48 29.26
CA ALA A 32 -53.52 2.53 28.28
C ALA A 32 -52.10 2.57 27.74
N ALA A 33 -51.94 2.32 26.44
CA ALA A 33 -50.65 2.47 25.78
C ALA A 33 -50.08 3.83 26.20
N ARG A 34 -48.96 3.81 26.93
CA ARG A 34 -48.32 5.04 27.42
C ARG A 34 -48.09 5.97 26.23
N THR A 35 -48.90 6.99 26.07
CA THR A 35 -48.71 8.02 25.06
C THR A 35 -47.61 8.93 25.58
N PHE A 36 -46.40 8.78 25.04
CA PHE A 36 -45.33 9.72 25.33
C PHE A 36 -45.75 11.10 24.81
N ALA A 37 -45.93 12.06 25.72
CA ALA A 37 -46.10 13.47 25.36
C ALA A 37 -44.89 13.89 24.51
N ARG A 38 -45.15 14.30 23.26
CA ARG A 38 -44.10 14.68 22.32
C ARG A 38 -43.52 16.03 22.76
N LYS A 39 -42.22 16.08 23.01
CA LYS A 39 -41.50 17.35 23.18
C LYS A 39 -41.35 18.04 21.83
N GLU A 40 -41.37 19.37 21.84
CA GLU A 40 -41.08 20.17 20.67
C GLU A 40 -39.57 20.23 20.41
N CYS A 41 -39.19 20.52 19.17
CA CYS A 41 -37.79 20.45 18.75
C CYS A 41 -36.88 21.35 19.60
N LEU A 42 -37.33 22.57 19.92
CA LEU A 42 -36.55 23.56 20.67
C LEU A 42 -36.44 23.25 22.17
N ASP A 43 -37.30 22.38 22.72
CA ASP A 43 -37.20 21.94 24.12
C ASP A 43 -35.89 21.18 24.38
N CYS A 44 -35.40 20.47 23.35
CA CYS A 44 -34.16 19.70 23.37
C CYS A 44 -33.01 20.40 22.62
N HIS A 45 -33.29 21.26 21.64
CA HIS A 45 -32.28 21.98 20.84
C HIS A 45 -32.03 23.43 21.29
N LYS A 46 -31.92 23.67 22.61
CA LYS A 46 -31.73 25.02 23.18
C LYS A 46 -30.48 25.75 22.63
N LYS A 47 -29.35 25.05 22.53
CA LYS A 47 -28.11 25.60 21.93
C LYS A 47 -28.26 26.06 20.48
N PHE A 48 -29.17 25.43 19.71
CA PHE A 48 -29.49 25.89 18.36
C PHE A 48 -30.27 27.20 18.40
N ALA A 49 -31.27 27.29 19.28
CA ALA A 49 -32.09 28.48 19.47
C ALA A 49 -31.21 29.69 19.82
N ASP A 50 -30.34 29.53 20.82
CA ASP A 50 -29.43 30.58 21.31
C ASP A 50 -28.50 31.08 20.18
N LYS A 51 -28.08 30.17 19.29
CA LYS A 51 -27.15 30.50 18.21
C LYS A 51 -27.82 31.18 17.02
N TYR A 52 -28.96 30.68 16.56
CA TYR A 52 -29.49 31.06 15.24
C TYR A 52 -30.70 32.00 15.30
N LEU A 53 -31.55 31.93 16.33
CA LEU A 53 -32.78 32.73 16.36
C LEU A 53 -32.53 34.23 16.60
N GLY A 54 -31.36 34.59 17.14
CA GLY A 54 -30.93 35.98 17.32
C GLY A 54 -30.12 36.56 16.16
N MET A 55 -29.88 35.82 15.08
CA MET A 55 -29.15 36.32 13.91
C MET A 55 -30.01 37.26 13.06
N LYS A 56 -29.35 38.12 12.27
CA LYS A 56 -30.01 39.17 11.48
C LYS A 56 -31.02 38.63 10.45
N ASP A 57 -30.66 37.56 9.74
CA ASP A 57 -31.49 36.94 8.72
C ASP A 57 -31.76 35.49 9.11
N VAL A 58 -33.01 35.19 9.49
CA VAL A 58 -33.44 33.86 9.92
C VAL A 58 -34.35 33.27 8.86
N HIS A 59 -34.07 32.04 8.44
CA HIS A 59 -34.86 31.36 7.42
C HIS A 59 -36.32 31.25 7.88
N ALA A 60 -37.29 31.58 7.02
CA ALA A 60 -38.71 31.64 7.36
C ALA A 60 -39.23 30.37 8.06
N VAL A 61 -38.91 29.19 7.51
CA VAL A 61 -39.22 27.87 8.10
C VAL A 61 -38.69 27.72 9.54
N VAL A 62 -37.50 28.24 9.85
CA VAL A 62 -36.92 28.20 11.20
C VAL A 62 -37.59 29.22 12.12
N LYS A 63 -37.87 30.42 11.62
CA LYS A 63 -38.59 31.47 12.35
C LYS A 63 -40.01 31.00 12.75
N GLU A 64 -40.66 30.28 11.85
CA GLU A 64 -41.98 29.66 12.04
C GLU A 64 -41.92 28.33 12.82
N LYS A 65 -40.73 27.89 13.26
CA LYS A 65 -40.49 26.64 14.01
C LYS A 65 -40.89 25.36 13.26
N ARG A 66 -41.04 25.40 11.94
CA ARG A 66 -41.41 24.28 11.06
C ARG A 66 -40.21 23.38 10.73
N CYS A 67 -39.48 22.92 11.75
CA CYS A 67 -38.22 22.20 11.59
C CYS A 67 -38.37 20.90 10.77
N GLU A 68 -39.55 20.27 10.85
CA GLU A 68 -39.85 19.01 10.19
C GLU A 68 -40.03 19.14 8.66
N ASP A 69 -40.13 20.35 8.12
CA ASP A 69 -40.18 20.53 6.66
C ASP A 69 -38.88 20.12 5.98
N CYS A 70 -37.77 20.16 6.73
CA CYS A 70 -36.46 19.74 6.26
C CYS A 70 -35.90 18.52 7.02
N HIS A 71 -36.18 18.42 8.33
CA HIS A 71 -35.66 17.38 9.19
C HIS A 71 -36.67 16.24 9.42
N LEU A 72 -36.14 15.03 9.64
CA LEU A 72 -36.91 13.94 10.23
C LEU A 72 -36.60 13.88 11.73
N ARG A 73 -37.62 13.60 12.55
CA ARG A 73 -37.44 13.45 14.01
C ARG A 73 -36.54 12.24 14.31
N HIS A 74 -35.60 12.39 15.26
CA HIS A 74 -34.61 11.37 15.59
C HIS A 74 -34.70 10.79 17.02
N GLY A 75 -35.74 11.10 17.80
CA GLY A 75 -35.93 10.54 19.14
C GLY A 75 -34.70 10.75 20.05
N VAL A 76 -34.31 9.69 20.79
CA VAL A 76 -33.20 9.73 21.79
C VAL A 76 -31.82 9.73 21.14
N VAL A 77 -31.68 9.23 19.91
CA VAL A 77 -30.38 9.16 19.23
C VAL A 77 -30.19 10.41 18.36
N PRO A 78 -29.21 11.28 18.65
CA PRO A 78 -29.00 12.52 17.90
C PRO A 78 -28.34 12.21 16.55
N LYS A 79 -29.16 11.86 15.55
CA LYS A 79 -28.71 11.70 14.16
C LYS A 79 -29.35 12.78 13.30
N LEU A 80 -28.52 13.48 12.52
CA LEU A 80 -29.02 14.39 11.48
C LEU A 80 -29.74 13.57 10.41
N LEU A 81 -31.06 13.68 10.37
CA LEU A 81 -31.91 13.06 9.37
C LEU A 81 -32.60 14.18 8.59
N LEU A 82 -32.40 14.19 7.28
CA LEU A 82 -33.02 15.13 6.36
C LEU A 82 -34.04 14.38 5.49
N LYS A 83 -35.11 15.05 5.11
CA LYS A 83 -36.14 14.48 4.21
C LYS A 83 -35.61 14.18 2.80
N GLU A 84 -34.57 14.88 2.38
CA GLU A 84 -33.87 14.71 1.10
C GLU A 84 -32.39 14.98 1.30
N THR A 85 -31.56 14.55 0.36
CA THR A 85 -30.12 14.78 0.40
C THR A 85 -29.70 15.95 -0.49
N GLY A 86 -28.67 16.69 -0.05
CA GLY A 86 -28.08 17.80 -0.80
C GLY A 86 -29.09 18.89 -1.16
N ASN A 87 -28.92 19.47 -2.36
CA ASN A 87 -29.77 20.56 -2.84
C ASN A 87 -31.21 20.16 -3.15
N ALA A 88 -31.51 18.87 -3.31
CA ALA A 88 -32.87 18.40 -3.58
C ALA A 88 -33.85 18.82 -2.47
N LEU A 89 -33.35 18.88 -1.23
CA LEU A 89 -34.10 19.39 -0.08
C LEU A 89 -34.55 20.84 -0.26
N CYS A 90 -33.63 21.70 -0.70
CA CYS A 90 -33.89 23.12 -0.90
C CYS A 90 -34.87 23.35 -2.06
N PHE A 91 -34.77 22.54 -3.13
CA PHE A 91 -35.61 22.70 -4.32
C PHE A 91 -37.09 22.34 -4.11
N LYS A 92 -37.44 21.69 -3.00
CA LYS A 92 -38.86 21.49 -2.64
C LYS A 92 -39.60 22.82 -2.47
N CYS A 93 -38.89 23.89 -2.11
CA CYS A 93 -39.45 25.24 -1.96
C CYS A 93 -38.78 26.29 -2.87
N HIS A 94 -37.52 26.13 -3.25
CA HIS A 94 -36.76 27.08 -4.08
C HIS A 94 -36.67 26.66 -5.56
N ASN A 95 -37.81 26.31 -6.17
CA ASN A 95 -37.84 25.81 -7.56
C ASN A 95 -37.34 26.84 -8.58
N ASN A 96 -37.53 28.14 -8.33
CA ASN A 96 -37.01 29.20 -9.20
C ASN A 96 -35.47 29.18 -9.31
N VAL A 97 -34.79 28.82 -8.22
CA VAL A 97 -33.32 28.68 -8.20
C VAL A 97 -32.90 27.42 -8.95
N LYS A 98 -33.68 26.33 -8.84
CA LYS A 98 -33.47 25.10 -9.62
C LYS A 98 -33.49 25.40 -11.12
N THR A 99 -34.46 26.18 -11.57
CA THR A 99 -34.57 26.61 -12.98
C THR A 99 -33.42 27.52 -13.38
N ALA A 100 -32.98 28.45 -12.53
CA ALA A 100 -31.83 29.31 -12.86
C ALA A 100 -30.52 28.51 -13.02
N LEU A 101 -30.35 27.39 -12.31
CA LEU A 101 -29.17 26.54 -12.40
C LEU A 101 -29.09 25.68 -13.67
N THR A 102 -30.04 25.77 -14.60
CA THR A 102 -30.00 25.05 -15.88
C THR A 102 -29.21 25.76 -16.97
N LYS A 103 -28.75 27.00 -16.72
CA LYS A 103 -27.92 27.74 -17.68
C LYS A 103 -26.61 27.01 -17.98
N PRO A 104 -26.01 27.21 -19.18
CA PRO A 104 -24.83 26.47 -19.63
C PRO A 104 -23.62 26.53 -18.68
N ASN A 105 -23.41 27.67 -18.01
CA ASN A 105 -22.29 27.85 -17.10
C ASN A 105 -22.80 27.97 -15.67
N VAL A 106 -22.60 26.91 -14.87
CA VAL A 106 -22.92 26.88 -13.44
C VAL A 106 -21.65 26.99 -12.62
N HIS A 107 -21.69 27.75 -11.53
CA HIS A 107 -20.57 27.87 -10.60
C HIS A 107 -20.13 26.48 -10.10
N THR A 108 -18.83 26.18 -10.15
CA THR A 108 -18.31 24.83 -9.87
C THR A 108 -18.72 24.31 -8.48
N ALA A 109 -18.75 25.19 -7.46
CA ALA A 109 -19.20 24.83 -6.11
C ALA A 109 -20.65 24.33 -6.04
N LEU A 110 -21.50 24.71 -7.01
CA LEU A 110 -22.90 24.31 -7.07
C LEU A 110 -23.13 23.03 -7.87
N LYS A 111 -22.20 22.68 -8.78
CA LYS A 111 -22.26 21.40 -9.53
C LYS A 111 -22.23 20.18 -8.61
N THR A 112 -21.64 20.30 -7.41
CA THR A 112 -21.60 19.23 -6.41
C THR A 112 -22.83 19.18 -5.49
N GLY A 113 -23.86 20.00 -5.75
CA GLY A 113 -25.12 19.94 -5.01
C GLY A 113 -25.05 20.45 -3.57
N LYS A 114 -24.22 21.48 -3.29
CA LYS A 114 -23.98 22.01 -1.93
C LYS A 114 -24.22 23.52 -1.81
N CYS A 115 -25.49 23.95 -1.82
CA CYS A 115 -25.89 25.35 -1.55
C CYS A 115 -25.41 25.83 -0.16
N THR A 116 -25.30 24.89 0.78
CA THR A 116 -24.88 25.17 2.16
C THR A 116 -23.40 25.54 2.29
N LEU A 117 -22.62 25.54 1.21
CA LEU A 117 -21.28 26.12 1.22
C LEU A 117 -21.34 27.62 1.45
N CYS A 118 -22.20 28.32 0.72
CA CYS A 118 -22.34 29.77 0.78
C CYS A 118 -23.51 30.21 1.66
N HIS A 119 -24.60 29.44 1.66
CA HIS A 119 -25.79 29.75 2.46
C HIS A 119 -25.81 28.99 3.79
N ASN A 120 -26.38 29.58 4.81
CA ASN A 120 -26.77 28.88 6.03
C ASN A 120 -28.29 28.58 5.94
N PRO A 121 -28.71 27.31 5.93
CA PRO A 121 -30.13 26.98 5.77
C PRO A 121 -30.99 27.37 6.99
N HIS A 122 -30.39 27.77 8.11
CA HIS A 122 -31.10 28.13 9.33
C HIS A 122 -31.17 29.63 9.56
N ALA A 123 -30.00 30.28 9.68
CA ALA A 123 -29.90 31.72 9.86
C ALA A 123 -28.47 32.19 9.58
N SER A 124 -28.31 33.46 9.24
CA SER A 124 -27.01 34.12 9.11
C SER A 124 -27.08 35.60 9.48
N ASN A 125 -25.92 36.19 9.75
CA ASN A 125 -25.80 37.64 9.84
C ASN A 125 -25.70 38.32 8.46
N GLY A 126 -25.42 37.53 7.42
CA GLY A 126 -25.43 38.00 6.04
C GLY A 126 -26.81 37.89 5.40
N SER A 127 -27.12 38.84 4.53
CA SER A 127 -28.33 38.93 3.71
C SER A 127 -28.55 37.67 2.87
N HIS A 128 -29.83 37.31 2.67
CA HIS A 128 -30.24 36.10 1.94
C HIS A 128 -29.57 34.84 2.49
N LEU A 129 -29.38 34.80 3.82
CA LEU A 129 -28.77 33.73 4.57
C LEU A 129 -27.33 33.41 4.15
N LEU A 130 -26.60 34.35 3.53
CA LEU A 130 -25.20 34.16 3.16
C LEU A 130 -24.32 34.12 4.40
N LYS A 131 -23.36 33.20 4.45
CA LYS A 131 -22.44 33.05 5.59
C LYS A 131 -21.50 34.25 5.80
N ALA A 132 -21.34 35.10 4.80
CA ALA A 132 -20.59 36.34 4.84
C ALA A 132 -21.22 37.35 3.87
N GLU A 133 -20.98 38.64 4.11
CA GLU A 133 -21.52 39.73 3.31
C GLU A 133 -20.59 40.16 2.16
N GLY A 134 -21.19 40.72 1.12
CA GLY A 134 -20.46 41.34 0.01
C GLY A 134 -19.48 40.40 -0.68
N ASN A 135 -18.24 40.84 -0.86
CA ASN A 135 -17.19 40.05 -1.54
C ASN A 135 -16.58 38.97 -0.63
N GLU A 136 -16.71 39.10 0.69
CA GLU A 136 -16.06 38.19 1.64
C GLU A 136 -16.60 36.76 1.51
N ILE A 137 -17.84 36.58 1.05
CA ILE A 137 -18.37 35.24 0.73
C ILE A 137 -17.59 34.55 -0.39
N CYS A 138 -17.15 35.32 -1.39
CA CYS A 138 -16.34 34.80 -2.49
C CYS A 138 -14.94 34.45 -1.98
N PHE A 139 -14.38 35.27 -1.08
CA PHE A 139 -13.03 35.07 -0.56
C PHE A 139 -12.88 33.89 0.41
N GLN A 140 -13.98 33.26 0.82
CA GLN A 140 -13.92 31.97 1.53
C GLN A 140 -13.31 30.86 0.67
N CYS A 141 -13.38 30.99 -0.66
CA CYS A 141 -12.81 30.03 -1.61
C CYS A 141 -11.81 30.67 -2.59
N HIS A 142 -11.95 31.97 -2.88
CA HIS A 142 -11.09 32.71 -3.79
C HIS A 142 -10.03 33.49 -3.01
N LYS A 143 -8.76 33.42 -3.42
CA LYS A 143 -7.69 34.12 -2.71
C LYS A 143 -7.83 35.63 -2.90
N LYS A 144 -8.07 36.36 -1.79
CA LYS A 144 -8.31 37.81 -1.79
C LYS A 144 -7.21 38.61 -2.48
N ASP A 145 -5.94 38.24 -2.27
CA ASP A 145 -4.76 38.90 -2.85
C ASP A 145 -4.80 38.95 -4.39
N ASP A 146 -5.42 37.98 -5.04
CA ASP A 146 -5.49 37.92 -6.51
C ASP A 146 -6.41 39.02 -7.09
N TYR A 147 -7.25 39.62 -6.25
CA TYR A 147 -8.23 40.66 -6.61
C TYR A 147 -7.91 42.03 -5.98
N GLN A 148 -6.90 42.09 -5.11
CA GLN A 148 -6.51 43.29 -4.36
C GLN A 148 -5.02 43.62 -4.57
N LYS A 149 -4.57 43.55 -5.82
CA LYS A 149 -3.23 44.02 -6.23
C LYS A 149 -3.10 45.54 -6.14
N LYS A 150 -1.90 46.06 -6.48
CA LYS A 150 -1.57 47.50 -6.37
C LYS A 150 -2.62 48.43 -7.00
N PHE A 151 -3.13 48.09 -8.17
CA PHE A 151 -4.20 48.83 -8.85
C PHE A 151 -5.44 47.96 -8.91
N VAL A 152 -6.47 48.33 -8.15
CA VAL A 152 -7.77 47.65 -8.16
C VAL A 152 -8.72 48.40 -9.08
N HIS A 153 -9.48 47.67 -9.89
CA HIS A 153 -10.51 48.25 -10.72
C HIS A 153 -11.60 48.87 -9.83
N GLY A 154 -11.84 50.18 -9.99
CA GLY A 154 -12.72 50.96 -9.10
C GLY A 154 -14.15 50.42 -8.95
N VAL A 155 -14.66 49.66 -9.93
CA VAL A 155 -15.98 49.00 -9.82
C VAL A 155 -16.01 47.92 -8.73
N LEU A 156 -14.91 47.19 -8.51
CA LEU A 156 -14.86 46.16 -7.46
C LEU A 156 -14.96 46.77 -6.06
N ALA A 157 -14.35 47.94 -5.85
CA ALA A 157 -14.42 48.65 -4.57
C ALA A 157 -15.82 49.21 -4.29
N LYS A 158 -16.55 49.62 -5.35
CA LYS A 158 -17.86 50.29 -5.22
C LYS A 158 -19.04 49.32 -5.24
N GLN A 159 -19.02 48.32 -6.11
CA GLN A 159 -20.16 47.45 -6.41
C GLN A 159 -19.85 45.95 -6.18
N GLY A 160 -18.58 45.62 -5.92
CA GLY A 160 -18.15 44.26 -5.65
C GLY A 160 -18.16 43.34 -6.88
N CYS A 161 -17.95 42.04 -6.64
CA CYS A 161 -17.84 41.04 -7.70
C CYS A 161 -19.12 40.91 -8.53
N LYS A 162 -20.29 41.17 -7.91
CA LYS A 162 -21.61 41.06 -8.55
C LYS A 162 -21.89 42.12 -9.61
N ALA A 163 -21.06 43.16 -9.70
CA ALA A 163 -21.13 44.14 -10.78
C ALA A 163 -20.93 43.50 -12.16
N CYS A 164 -20.13 42.44 -12.22
CA CYS A 164 -19.75 41.77 -13.45
C CYS A 164 -20.12 40.29 -13.47
N HIS A 165 -20.35 39.66 -12.32
CA HIS A 165 -20.59 38.22 -12.21
C HIS A 165 -21.94 37.86 -11.60
N TYR A 166 -22.55 36.78 -12.10
CA TYR A 166 -23.61 36.07 -11.41
C TYR A 166 -23.02 35.01 -10.46
N SER A 167 -23.57 34.89 -9.26
CA SER A 167 -23.03 34.00 -8.22
C SER A 167 -23.38 32.52 -8.41
N HIS A 168 -24.40 32.22 -9.23
CA HIS A 168 -24.92 30.85 -9.39
C HIS A 168 -24.67 30.28 -10.78
N SER A 169 -25.17 30.96 -11.80
CA SER A 169 -25.10 30.49 -13.18
C SER A 169 -25.20 31.66 -14.17
N SER A 170 -24.68 31.46 -15.38
CA SER A 170 -24.78 32.40 -16.49
C SER A 170 -24.81 31.67 -17.84
N ASP A 171 -25.29 32.38 -18.84
CA ASP A 171 -25.16 31.99 -20.24
C ASP A 171 -23.71 32.18 -20.72
N GLU A 172 -22.96 33.07 -20.05
CA GLU A 172 -21.58 33.39 -20.37
C GLU A 172 -20.58 32.59 -19.53
N LYS A 173 -19.40 32.34 -20.11
CA LYS A 173 -18.27 31.72 -19.40
C LYS A 173 -17.83 32.58 -18.22
N PHE A 174 -17.24 31.94 -17.21
CA PHE A 174 -16.81 32.62 -15.96
C PHE A 174 -17.94 33.35 -15.23
N LEU A 175 -19.19 32.98 -15.51
CA LEU A 175 -20.38 33.55 -14.87
C LEU A 175 -20.54 35.05 -15.11
N LEU A 176 -20.07 35.57 -16.24
CA LEU A 176 -20.21 36.99 -16.57
C LEU A 176 -21.69 37.37 -16.74
N ALA A 177 -22.04 38.59 -16.38
CA ALA A 177 -23.42 39.09 -16.49
C ALA A 177 -23.89 39.29 -17.94
N SER A 178 -22.94 39.52 -18.84
CA SER A 178 -23.11 39.59 -20.30
C SER A 178 -21.78 39.31 -21.00
N ALA A 179 -21.79 39.15 -22.32
CA ALA A 179 -20.59 38.99 -23.13
C ALA A 179 -19.52 40.07 -22.83
N GLU A 180 -18.25 39.67 -22.79
CA GLU A 180 -17.13 40.50 -22.28
C GLU A 180 -17.05 41.91 -22.89
N PRO A 181 -17.03 42.12 -24.23
CA PRO A 181 -16.97 43.47 -24.78
C PRO A 181 -18.16 44.32 -24.37
N LYS A 182 -19.38 43.76 -24.44
CA LYS A 182 -20.62 44.45 -24.03
C LYS A 182 -20.59 44.82 -22.56
N LEU A 183 -20.08 43.93 -21.70
CA LEU A 183 -19.98 44.16 -20.26
C LEU A 183 -19.05 45.34 -19.95
N CYS A 184 -17.86 45.36 -20.55
CA CYS A 184 -16.90 46.44 -20.36
C CYS A 184 -17.42 47.76 -20.94
N LEU A 185 -17.94 47.74 -22.17
CA LEU A 185 -18.44 48.92 -22.87
C LEU A 185 -19.72 49.50 -22.25
N GLY A 186 -20.45 48.72 -21.44
CA GLY A 186 -21.55 49.24 -20.63
C GLY A 186 -21.13 50.30 -19.61
N CYS A 187 -19.86 50.31 -19.21
CA CYS A 187 -19.28 51.33 -18.32
C CYS A 187 -18.18 52.17 -18.99
N HIS A 188 -17.51 51.63 -20.01
CA HIS A 188 -16.40 52.29 -20.71
C HIS A 188 -16.84 52.77 -22.09
N ASP A 189 -16.92 54.08 -22.27
CA ASP A 189 -17.31 54.71 -23.53
C ASP A 189 -16.13 54.73 -24.52
N SER A 190 -16.19 53.87 -25.55
CA SER A 190 -15.19 53.79 -26.63
C SER A 190 -15.21 54.97 -27.61
N GLY A 191 -16.27 55.78 -27.60
CA GLY A 191 -16.38 56.97 -28.42
C GLY A 191 -15.51 58.12 -27.93
N LYS A 192 -15.18 58.15 -26.63
CA LYS A 192 -14.41 59.24 -26.01
C LYS A 192 -13.01 59.36 -26.59
N THR A 193 -12.58 60.60 -26.86
CA THR A 193 -11.24 60.94 -27.34
C THR A 193 -10.14 60.37 -26.44
N GLY A 194 -10.34 60.40 -25.11
CA GLY A 194 -9.39 59.82 -24.16
C GLY A 194 -9.24 58.29 -24.31
N PHE A 195 -10.32 57.58 -24.60
CA PHE A 195 -10.29 56.13 -24.85
C PHE A 195 -9.55 55.83 -26.15
N LYS A 196 -9.90 56.51 -27.25
CA LYS A 196 -9.26 56.30 -28.56
C LYS A 196 -7.76 56.59 -28.51
N LYS A 197 -7.37 57.73 -27.92
CA LYS A 197 -5.95 58.11 -27.77
C LYS A 197 -5.17 57.11 -26.91
N ALA A 198 -5.77 56.60 -25.83
CA ALA A 198 -5.12 55.61 -24.97
C ALA A 198 -4.84 54.27 -25.66
N HIS A 199 -5.55 53.95 -26.75
CA HIS A 199 -5.41 52.73 -27.53
C HIS A 199 -4.79 52.97 -28.92
N GLY A 200 -4.08 54.09 -29.11
CA GLY A 200 -3.44 54.41 -30.38
C GLY A 200 -4.42 54.57 -31.55
N ASN A 201 -5.68 54.89 -31.26
CA ASN A 201 -6.81 54.96 -32.20
C ASN A 201 -7.19 53.64 -32.89
N TYR A 202 -6.64 52.50 -32.48
CA TYR A 202 -7.06 51.20 -32.99
C TYR A 202 -8.47 50.84 -32.48
N PRO A 203 -9.28 50.12 -33.28
CA PRO A 203 -10.67 49.76 -32.93
C PRO A 203 -10.72 48.56 -31.95
N VAL A 204 -10.13 48.75 -30.77
CA VAL A 204 -9.98 47.72 -29.73
C VAL A 204 -11.32 47.30 -29.10
N GLU A 205 -12.35 48.14 -29.20
CA GLU A 205 -13.72 47.85 -28.75
C GLU A 205 -14.36 46.67 -29.49
N THR A 206 -13.84 46.33 -30.66
CA THR A 206 -14.25 45.14 -31.42
C THR A 206 -13.56 43.85 -30.96
N LYS A 207 -12.61 43.96 -30.03
CA LYS A 207 -11.77 42.86 -29.52
C LYS A 207 -12.03 42.63 -28.03
N ARG A 208 -11.44 41.55 -27.52
CA ARG A 208 -11.56 41.17 -26.10
C ARG A 208 -10.63 42.04 -25.25
N CYS A 209 -11.20 42.87 -24.38
CA CYS A 209 -10.47 43.76 -23.47
C CYS A 209 -9.53 42.99 -22.54
N THR A 210 -9.91 41.76 -22.16
CA THR A 210 -9.13 40.89 -21.29
C THR A 210 -7.89 40.30 -21.95
N ILE A 211 -7.66 40.50 -23.24
CA ILE A 211 -6.38 40.13 -23.85
C ILE A 211 -5.26 40.99 -23.25
N CYS A 212 -5.51 42.28 -23.08
CA CYS A 212 -4.51 43.24 -22.61
C CYS A 212 -4.69 43.61 -21.14
N HIS A 213 -5.93 43.61 -20.64
CA HIS A 213 -6.26 44.07 -19.29
C HIS A 213 -6.68 42.94 -18.34
N THR A 214 -6.39 43.12 -17.06
CA THR A 214 -6.97 42.33 -15.98
C THR A 214 -8.20 43.06 -15.43
N PRO A 215 -9.42 42.51 -15.54
CA PRO A 215 -10.64 43.25 -15.20
C PRO A 215 -10.83 43.48 -13.69
N HIS A 216 -10.03 42.82 -12.84
CA HIS A 216 -10.14 42.92 -11.37
C HIS A 216 -9.09 43.84 -10.76
N SER A 217 -7.82 43.46 -10.89
CA SER A 217 -6.69 44.20 -10.34
C SER A 217 -5.40 43.83 -11.04
N SER A 218 -4.42 44.73 -11.04
CA SER A 218 -3.08 44.51 -11.57
C SER A 218 -2.02 45.19 -10.72
N ASP A 219 -0.78 44.75 -10.88
CA ASP A 219 0.41 45.45 -10.38
C ASP A 219 0.84 46.59 -11.34
N GLN A 220 0.32 46.58 -12.57
CA GLN A 220 0.57 47.59 -13.59
C GLN A 220 -0.57 48.63 -13.62
N ALA A 221 -0.20 49.89 -13.90
CA ALA A 221 -1.16 50.96 -14.10
C ALA A 221 -2.12 50.63 -15.27
N LYS A 222 -3.31 51.25 -15.26
CA LYS A 222 -4.36 51.02 -16.28
C LYS A 222 -4.79 49.55 -16.39
N LEU A 223 -4.52 48.74 -15.36
CA LEU A 223 -4.88 47.32 -15.28
C LEU A 223 -4.30 46.47 -16.41
N LEU A 224 -3.15 46.83 -16.99
CA LEU A 224 -2.46 45.96 -17.95
C LEU A 224 -1.99 44.67 -17.27
N ARG A 225 -1.85 43.56 -18.02
CA ARG A 225 -1.34 42.31 -17.42
C ARG A 225 0.12 42.47 -16.95
N GLY A 226 0.55 41.60 -16.04
CA GLY A 226 1.82 41.73 -15.31
C GLY A 226 3.07 41.82 -16.19
N SER A 227 3.06 41.17 -17.35
CA SER A 227 4.08 41.29 -18.40
C SER A 227 3.44 41.92 -19.64
N THR A 228 3.89 43.11 -20.04
CA THR A 228 3.39 43.82 -21.21
C THR A 228 4.52 44.03 -22.21
N HIS A 229 4.27 43.73 -23.49
CA HIS A 229 5.25 43.95 -24.55
C HIS A 229 5.42 45.45 -24.82
N ASN A 230 6.64 45.90 -25.09
CA ASN A 230 6.93 47.33 -25.22
C ASN A 230 6.06 48.04 -26.29
N PRO A 231 5.85 47.50 -27.51
CA PRO A 231 4.90 48.05 -28.49
C PRO A 231 3.49 48.30 -27.93
N VAL A 232 2.99 47.45 -27.03
CA VAL A 232 1.69 47.65 -26.39
C VAL A 232 1.77 48.73 -25.31
N ALA A 233 2.83 48.74 -24.50
CA ALA A 233 3.03 49.74 -23.45
C ALA A 233 3.20 51.17 -24.00
N SER A 234 3.84 51.31 -25.17
CA SER A 234 4.09 52.58 -25.85
C SER A 234 3.01 52.99 -26.86
N GLY A 235 2.10 52.07 -27.22
CA GLY A 235 1.07 52.31 -28.24
C GLY A 235 1.60 52.24 -29.68
N GLY A 236 2.79 51.68 -29.91
CA GLY A 236 3.40 51.46 -31.22
C GLY A 236 2.87 50.21 -31.92
N CYS A 237 1.55 50.15 -32.13
CA CYS A 237 0.90 49.00 -32.78
C CYS A 237 1.30 48.84 -34.25
N ASP A 238 1.58 49.96 -34.93
CA ASP A 238 1.96 50.07 -36.34
C ASP A 238 3.30 49.40 -36.69
N GLY A 239 4.15 49.15 -35.69
CA GLY A 239 5.35 48.34 -35.87
C GLY A 239 5.07 46.87 -36.21
N CYS A 240 3.90 46.36 -35.82
CA CYS A 240 3.49 44.97 -36.04
C CYS A 240 2.22 44.82 -36.88
N HIS A 241 1.33 45.80 -36.78
CA HIS A 241 0.03 45.83 -37.40
C HIS A 241 -0.07 46.89 -38.50
N ASP A 242 -1.01 46.72 -39.41
CA ASP A 242 -1.33 47.73 -40.41
C ASP A 242 -1.78 49.05 -39.74
N ALA A 243 -1.65 50.15 -40.47
CA ALA A 243 -2.07 51.47 -39.99
C ALA A 243 -3.55 51.50 -39.58
N VAL A 244 -3.89 52.37 -38.63
CA VAL A 244 -5.27 52.58 -38.15
C VAL A 244 -6.25 52.90 -39.27
N THR A 245 -5.79 53.56 -40.34
CA THR A 245 -6.56 53.94 -41.52
C THR A 245 -6.73 52.81 -42.55
N SER A 246 -6.06 51.66 -42.36
CA SER A 246 -6.20 50.49 -43.23
C SER A 246 -7.62 49.91 -43.14
N ALA A 247 -8.06 49.24 -44.21
CA ALA A 247 -9.28 48.44 -44.18
C ALA A 247 -9.22 47.30 -43.14
N LYS A 248 -8.01 46.87 -42.74
CA LYS A 248 -7.78 45.82 -41.73
C LYS A 248 -6.69 46.25 -40.74
N PRO A 249 -6.97 47.18 -39.81
CA PRO A 249 -5.94 47.72 -38.91
C PRO A 249 -5.18 46.66 -38.11
N PHE A 250 -5.81 45.54 -37.74
CA PHE A 250 -5.12 44.47 -36.99
C PHE A 250 -4.45 43.40 -37.87
N ALA A 251 -4.43 43.54 -39.19
CA ALA A 251 -3.59 42.68 -40.03
C ALA A 251 -2.12 42.90 -39.67
N VAL A 252 -1.29 41.85 -39.76
CA VAL A 252 0.14 41.94 -39.44
C VAL A 252 0.94 42.31 -40.68
N THR A 253 1.97 43.13 -40.49
CA THR A 253 2.83 43.62 -41.60
C THR A 253 3.73 42.52 -42.19
N ARG A 254 4.02 41.47 -41.41
CA ARG A 254 4.76 40.28 -41.85
C ARG A 254 4.16 39.00 -41.25
N LYS A 255 4.39 37.86 -41.91
CA LYS A 255 3.90 36.55 -41.48
C LYS A 255 4.90 35.85 -40.56
N GLY A 256 4.40 35.17 -39.52
CA GLY A 256 5.18 34.29 -38.66
C GLY A 256 6.34 34.98 -37.93
N SER A 257 7.42 34.23 -37.68
CA SER A 257 8.62 34.71 -36.98
C SER A 257 9.33 35.88 -37.66
N ALA A 258 9.17 36.05 -38.98
CA ALA A 258 9.75 37.17 -39.71
C ALA A 258 9.27 38.54 -39.18
N LEU A 259 8.08 38.59 -38.56
CA LEU A 259 7.60 39.79 -37.86
C LEU A 259 8.44 40.06 -36.61
N CYS A 260 8.67 39.04 -35.79
CA CYS A 260 9.37 39.12 -34.52
C CYS A 260 10.87 39.45 -34.71
N TYR A 261 11.49 38.87 -35.75
CA TYR A 261 12.92 39.04 -36.02
C TYR A 261 13.30 40.43 -36.56
N GLN A 262 12.33 41.32 -36.79
CA GLN A 262 12.63 42.74 -37.06
C GLN A 262 13.27 43.43 -35.85
N CYS A 263 12.97 42.95 -34.64
CA CYS A 263 13.49 43.51 -33.39
C CYS A 263 14.22 42.49 -32.53
N HIS A 264 13.94 41.19 -32.68
CA HIS A 264 14.57 40.14 -31.90
C HIS A 264 15.60 39.37 -32.72
N ASP A 265 16.87 39.42 -32.31
CA ASP A 265 17.92 38.65 -32.96
C ASP A 265 17.73 37.14 -32.76
N GLU A 266 17.50 36.41 -33.86
CA GLU A 266 17.31 34.96 -33.85
C GLU A 266 18.53 34.24 -33.25
N LYS A 267 19.74 34.68 -33.58
CA LYS A 267 20.98 34.04 -33.12
C LYS A 267 21.12 34.18 -31.61
N GLY A 268 20.86 35.36 -31.07
CA GLY A 268 20.83 35.64 -29.64
C GLY A 268 19.74 34.86 -28.90
N LEU A 269 18.55 34.73 -29.49
CA LEU A 269 17.46 33.94 -28.91
C LEU A 269 17.75 32.43 -28.90
N LYS A 270 18.37 31.92 -29.96
CA LYS A 270 18.78 30.51 -30.07
C LYS A 270 19.91 30.18 -29.08
N GLY A 271 20.87 31.08 -28.92
CA GLY A 271 22.11 30.83 -28.19
C GLY A 271 23.06 29.90 -28.96
N ASP A 272 23.95 29.22 -28.24
CA ASP A 272 25.03 28.38 -28.79
C ASP A 272 24.64 26.90 -28.97
N GLY A 273 23.35 26.57 -28.81
CA GLY A 273 22.84 25.21 -28.93
C GLY A 273 22.66 24.75 -30.38
N ASN A 274 23.15 23.54 -30.69
CA ASN A 274 22.98 22.92 -32.00
C ASN A 274 21.69 22.07 -32.11
N ILE A 275 21.16 21.62 -30.97
CA ILE A 275 19.87 20.92 -30.91
C ILE A 275 18.78 21.97 -30.73
N ILE A 276 18.10 22.31 -31.82
CA ILE A 276 17.07 23.35 -31.85
C ILE A 276 15.71 22.72 -31.54
N HIS A 277 14.97 23.34 -30.62
CA HIS A 277 13.61 22.95 -30.29
C HIS A 277 12.69 23.15 -31.51
N ALA A 278 11.87 22.15 -31.83
CA ALA A 278 11.08 22.14 -33.06
C ALA A 278 10.20 23.39 -33.27
N PRO A 279 9.44 23.90 -32.27
CA PRO A 279 8.65 25.12 -32.44
C PRO A 279 9.52 26.36 -32.74
N PHE A 280 10.69 26.45 -32.11
CA PHE A 280 11.62 27.55 -32.39
C PHE A 280 12.18 27.45 -33.81
N LYS A 281 12.59 26.25 -34.24
CA LYS A 281 13.06 25.98 -35.61
C LYS A 281 12.00 26.32 -36.67
N GLY A 282 10.71 26.08 -36.36
CA GLY A 282 9.59 26.41 -37.23
C GLY A 282 9.19 27.89 -37.23
N GLY A 283 9.74 28.70 -36.32
CA GLY A 283 9.33 30.10 -36.17
C GLY A 283 8.00 30.29 -35.44
N ASP A 284 7.53 29.30 -34.68
CA ASP A 284 6.24 29.30 -33.99
C ASP A 284 6.33 30.00 -32.62
N CYS A 285 6.85 31.22 -32.58
CA CYS A 285 7.07 31.95 -31.32
C CYS A 285 5.79 32.08 -30.48
N ILE A 286 4.64 32.25 -31.15
CA ILE A 286 3.35 32.47 -30.50
C ILE A 286 2.71 31.21 -29.91
N SER A 287 3.28 30.02 -30.15
CA SER A 287 2.83 28.80 -29.46
C SER A 287 3.21 28.84 -27.98
N CYS A 288 4.25 29.62 -27.64
CA CYS A 288 4.77 29.74 -26.29
C CYS A 288 4.71 31.15 -25.73
N HIS A 289 4.71 32.19 -26.59
CA HIS A 289 4.64 33.59 -26.19
C HIS A 289 3.34 34.27 -26.63
N ASN A 290 2.88 35.24 -25.86
CA ASN A 290 1.82 36.16 -26.25
C ASN A 290 2.47 37.52 -26.59
N PRO A 291 2.51 37.94 -27.87
CA PRO A 291 3.24 39.13 -28.28
C PRO A 291 2.65 40.46 -27.77
N HIS A 292 1.49 40.43 -27.10
CA HIS A 292 0.86 41.61 -26.53
C HIS A 292 1.12 41.73 -25.03
N THR A 293 0.51 40.84 -24.24
CA THR A 293 0.63 40.85 -22.78
C THR A 293 0.46 39.43 -22.23
N SER A 294 0.90 39.23 -20.99
CA SER A 294 0.69 38.00 -20.24
C SER A 294 0.67 38.25 -18.73
N ASP A 295 0.04 37.36 -17.98
CA ASP A 295 0.22 37.32 -16.52
C ASP A 295 1.58 36.73 -16.12
N TYR A 296 2.27 36.07 -17.07
CA TYR A 296 3.50 35.35 -16.85
C TYR A 296 4.72 36.14 -17.37
N PRO A 297 5.88 36.07 -16.69
CA PRO A 297 7.08 36.77 -17.10
C PRO A 297 7.50 36.44 -18.54
N ARG A 298 8.19 37.37 -19.21
CA ARG A 298 8.66 37.21 -20.60
C ARG A 298 7.55 36.82 -21.58
N LEU A 299 6.33 37.29 -21.31
CA LEU A 299 5.18 37.12 -22.18
C LEU A 299 4.83 35.66 -22.47
N LEU A 300 5.08 34.73 -21.56
CA LEU A 300 4.72 33.32 -21.79
C LEU A 300 3.21 33.14 -21.89
N ALA A 301 2.73 32.19 -22.70
CA ALA A 301 1.30 31.93 -22.87
C ALA A 301 0.68 31.14 -21.70
N ALA A 302 1.51 30.46 -20.91
CA ALA A 302 1.10 29.68 -19.75
C ALA A 302 2.21 29.69 -18.68
N ASP A 303 1.82 29.39 -17.45
CA ASP A 303 2.72 29.38 -16.30
C ASP A 303 3.66 28.16 -16.29
N GLY A 304 4.94 28.39 -16.04
CA GLY A 304 5.95 27.36 -15.78
C GLY A 304 5.82 26.12 -16.68
N ASN A 305 5.73 24.94 -16.06
CA ASN A 305 5.67 23.66 -16.78
C ASN A 305 4.39 23.47 -17.59
N LYS A 306 3.29 24.17 -17.25
CA LYS A 306 2.02 24.04 -17.99
C LYS A 306 2.18 24.45 -19.45
N LEU A 307 3.10 25.37 -19.71
CA LEU A 307 3.50 25.74 -21.07
C LEU A 307 4.04 24.54 -21.84
N CYS A 308 4.99 23.82 -21.26
CA CYS A 308 5.59 22.64 -21.87
C CYS A 308 4.55 21.52 -22.05
N PHE A 309 3.67 21.33 -21.06
CA PHE A 309 2.65 20.28 -21.07
C PHE A 309 1.55 20.47 -22.12
N GLY A 310 1.38 21.68 -22.67
CA GLY A 310 0.48 21.92 -23.80
C GLY A 310 0.77 20.98 -24.98
N CYS A 311 2.05 20.73 -25.24
CA CYS A 311 2.52 19.80 -26.26
C CYS A 311 3.03 18.48 -25.64
N HIS A 312 3.78 18.53 -24.53
CA HIS A 312 4.34 17.36 -23.86
C HIS A 312 3.39 16.76 -22.81
N LYS A 313 2.17 16.42 -23.23
CA LYS A 313 1.08 15.97 -22.34
C LYS A 313 1.46 14.76 -21.47
N ASN A 314 2.26 13.84 -22.02
CA ASN A 314 2.72 12.63 -21.32
C ASN A 314 3.61 12.93 -20.10
N LYS A 315 4.09 14.18 -19.95
CA LYS A 315 4.89 14.63 -18.81
C LYS A 315 4.09 15.38 -17.75
N ALA A 316 2.80 15.62 -17.98
CA ALA A 316 1.90 16.29 -17.04
C ALA A 316 1.35 15.36 -15.96
N ALA A 317 1.53 14.04 -16.10
CA ALA A 317 1.01 13.06 -15.17
C ALA A 317 1.68 13.20 -13.79
N ALA A 318 0.86 13.13 -12.74
CA ALA A 318 1.36 13.05 -11.37
C ALA A 318 2.03 11.69 -11.16
N MET A 319 3.18 11.70 -10.50
CA MET A 319 3.95 10.50 -10.16
C MET A 319 3.87 10.27 -8.66
N ALA A 320 3.87 9.01 -8.21
CA ALA A 320 3.89 8.69 -6.78
C ALA A 320 5.19 9.16 -6.10
N TYR A 321 6.31 9.11 -6.83
CA TYR A 321 7.61 9.64 -6.43
C TYR A 321 8.04 10.74 -7.42
N PRO A 322 7.51 11.96 -7.28
CA PRO A 322 7.82 13.06 -8.17
C PRO A 322 9.24 13.58 -7.91
N HIS A 323 9.96 13.96 -8.98
CA HIS A 323 11.22 14.65 -8.80
C HIS A 323 10.97 16.10 -8.39
N ALA A 324 11.50 16.52 -7.23
CA ALA A 324 11.32 17.88 -6.71
C ALA A 324 11.76 18.97 -7.69
N ALA A 325 12.78 18.74 -8.51
CA ALA A 325 13.24 19.69 -9.53
C ALA A 325 12.18 19.98 -10.62
N VAL A 326 11.26 19.04 -10.87
CA VAL A 326 10.15 19.24 -11.80
C VAL A 326 9.01 20.00 -11.13
N GLY A 327 8.69 19.68 -9.87
CA GLY A 327 7.55 20.25 -9.15
C GLY A 327 7.79 21.59 -8.46
N LYS A 328 9.04 22.03 -8.31
CA LYS A 328 9.43 23.24 -7.57
C LYS A 328 10.40 24.11 -8.36
N GLY A 329 10.53 25.39 -7.98
CA GLY A 329 11.51 26.31 -8.55
C GLY A 329 11.28 26.55 -10.05
N LYS A 330 12.35 26.42 -10.86
CA LYS A 330 12.32 26.62 -12.32
C LYS A 330 11.66 25.47 -13.09
N GLY A 331 11.27 24.38 -12.40
CA GLY A 331 10.58 23.25 -13.02
C GLY A 331 11.40 22.60 -14.14
N CYS A 332 10.79 22.40 -15.31
CA CYS A 332 11.45 21.86 -16.51
C CYS A 332 12.72 22.62 -16.87
N LEU A 333 12.74 23.95 -16.67
CA LEU A 333 13.89 24.80 -17.01
C LEU A 333 15.06 24.68 -16.03
N SER A 334 14.93 23.86 -14.99
CA SER A 334 16.06 23.47 -14.14
C SER A 334 17.05 22.57 -14.89
N CYS A 335 16.54 21.80 -15.86
CA CYS A 335 17.32 20.83 -16.63
C CYS A 335 17.29 21.08 -18.13
N HIS A 336 16.20 21.66 -18.63
CA HIS A 336 16.01 21.90 -20.05
C HIS A 336 16.23 23.36 -20.44
N THR A 337 16.74 23.59 -21.63
CA THR A 337 16.68 24.88 -22.31
C THR A 337 15.47 24.90 -23.26
N HIS A 338 14.97 26.09 -23.59
CA HIS A 338 13.66 26.27 -24.24
C HIS A 338 13.73 26.49 -25.76
N HIS A 339 14.83 27.06 -26.27
CA HIS A 339 15.01 27.30 -27.71
C HIS A 339 16.01 26.35 -28.35
N ALA A 340 17.20 26.21 -27.75
CA ALA A 340 18.19 25.24 -28.20
C ALA A 340 19.13 24.81 -27.07
N ALA A 341 19.73 23.64 -27.19
CA ALA A 341 20.75 23.14 -26.28
C ALA A 341 21.90 22.47 -27.03
N LYS A 342 23.00 22.21 -26.32
CA LYS A 342 24.10 21.37 -26.82
C LYS A 342 23.79 19.89 -26.74
N ASN A 343 22.90 19.50 -25.82
CA ASN A 343 22.61 18.10 -25.52
C ASN A 343 21.23 17.67 -26.04
N ARG A 344 21.11 16.39 -26.41
CA ARG A 344 19.84 15.79 -26.85
C ARG A 344 18.77 15.95 -25.74
N GLY A 345 17.52 16.10 -26.16
CA GLY A 345 16.42 16.38 -25.22
C GLY A 345 16.46 17.78 -24.63
N LEU A 346 17.19 18.71 -25.25
CA LEU A 346 17.37 20.10 -24.81
C LEU A 346 17.99 20.23 -23.41
N LEU A 347 18.85 19.31 -23.01
CA LEU A 347 19.45 19.34 -21.66
C LEU A 347 20.57 20.38 -21.56
N SER A 348 20.62 21.10 -20.44
CA SER A 348 21.67 22.08 -20.14
C SER A 348 23.04 21.42 -19.91
N ALA A 349 23.06 20.20 -19.37
CA ALA A 349 24.25 19.36 -19.17
C ALA A 349 23.89 17.87 -19.36
N LYS A 350 24.89 16.98 -19.44
CA LYS A 350 24.66 15.53 -19.58
C LYS A 350 24.74 14.82 -18.22
N ASP A 351 23.83 13.86 -18.02
CA ASP A 351 23.80 12.89 -16.93
C ASP A 351 24.36 13.40 -15.58
N ALA A 352 25.49 12.89 -15.12
CA ALA A 352 26.13 13.25 -13.85
C ALA A 352 26.34 14.77 -13.67
N GLU A 353 26.79 15.47 -14.70
CA GLU A 353 27.02 16.93 -14.65
C GLU A 353 25.74 17.71 -14.40
N LEU A 354 24.61 17.18 -14.86
CA LEU A 354 23.28 17.75 -14.63
C LEU A 354 22.77 17.44 -13.20
N CYS A 355 23.07 16.25 -12.69
CA CYS A 355 22.52 15.76 -11.42
C CYS A 355 23.29 16.23 -10.19
N TYR A 356 24.62 16.20 -10.21
CA TYR A 356 25.45 16.43 -9.03
C TYR A 356 25.40 17.83 -8.40
N PRO A 357 25.10 18.93 -9.13
CA PRO A 357 24.88 20.23 -8.50
C PRO A 357 23.80 20.19 -7.40
N CYS A 358 22.79 19.32 -7.56
CA CYS A 358 21.74 19.11 -6.55
C CYS A 358 21.96 17.83 -5.71
N HIS A 359 22.62 16.81 -6.27
CA HIS A 359 22.83 15.50 -5.63
C HIS A 359 24.28 15.29 -5.15
N ALA A 360 24.87 16.31 -4.53
CA ALA A 360 26.27 16.28 -4.07
C ALA A 360 26.56 15.09 -3.12
N ARG A 361 25.63 14.78 -2.19
CA ARG A 361 25.77 13.63 -1.27
C ARG A 361 25.82 12.29 -1.99
N THR A 362 25.11 12.15 -3.10
CA THR A 362 25.18 10.93 -3.91
C THR A 362 26.55 10.81 -4.55
N LYS A 363 27.14 11.91 -5.02
CA LYS A 363 28.50 11.94 -5.59
C LYS A 363 29.55 11.41 -4.61
N ASP A 364 29.39 11.65 -3.30
CA ASP A 364 30.33 11.15 -2.29
C ASP A 364 30.44 9.62 -2.27
N ALA A 365 29.41 8.90 -2.70
CA ALA A 365 29.44 7.44 -2.81
C ALA A 365 30.53 6.94 -3.79
N MET A 366 31.04 7.79 -4.68
CA MET A 366 32.19 7.47 -5.55
C MET A 366 33.48 7.18 -4.78
N LYS A 367 33.57 7.60 -3.51
CA LYS A 367 34.75 7.39 -2.67
C LYS A 367 34.83 5.99 -2.06
N ASN A 368 33.76 5.20 -2.13
CA ASN A 368 33.73 3.85 -1.58
C ASN A 368 34.62 2.92 -2.41
N LYS A 369 35.12 1.84 -1.78
CA LYS A 369 36.08 0.91 -2.41
C LYS A 369 35.56 0.23 -3.68
N THR A 370 34.29 -0.20 -3.67
CA THR A 370 33.65 -0.88 -4.80
C THR A 370 32.59 0.04 -5.38
N VAL A 371 32.81 0.56 -6.58
CA VAL A 371 31.88 1.44 -7.28
C VAL A 371 31.23 0.67 -8.42
N HIS A 372 29.91 0.75 -8.53
CA HIS A 372 29.16 0.13 -9.60
C HIS A 372 29.45 0.85 -10.94
N PRO A 373 29.84 0.16 -12.03
CA PRO A 373 30.29 0.84 -13.25
C PRO A 373 29.31 1.84 -13.86
N PRO A 374 27.98 1.59 -13.96
CA PRO A 374 27.04 2.60 -14.46
C PRO A 374 27.00 3.85 -13.58
N PHE A 375 27.19 3.68 -12.27
CA PHE A 375 27.30 4.83 -11.37
C PHE A 375 28.61 5.57 -11.59
N ALA A 376 29.75 4.87 -11.70
CA ALA A 376 31.06 5.45 -12.00
C ALA A 376 31.08 6.24 -13.32
N GLY A 377 30.38 5.74 -14.36
CA GLY A 377 30.19 6.42 -15.64
C GLY A 377 29.22 7.61 -15.58
N GLY A 378 28.59 7.85 -14.43
CA GLY A 378 27.66 8.96 -14.23
C GLY A 378 26.29 8.74 -14.85
N GLU A 379 25.94 7.53 -15.29
CA GLU A 379 24.75 7.17 -16.06
C GLU A 379 23.50 7.09 -15.17
N CYS A 380 23.20 8.15 -14.43
CA CYS A 380 22.09 8.22 -13.48
C CYS A 380 20.75 7.87 -14.14
N SER A 381 20.60 8.32 -15.39
CA SER A 381 19.40 8.10 -16.17
C SER A 381 19.25 6.67 -16.66
N SER A 382 20.23 5.77 -16.55
CA SER A 382 20.06 4.35 -16.89
C SER A 382 19.03 3.66 -15.97
N CYS A 383 19.08 3.96 -14.68
CA CYS A 383 18.22 3.38 -13.65
C CYS A 383 17.11 4.33 -13.18
N HIS A 384 17.40 5.63 -13.07
CA HIS A 384 16.48 6.62 -12.52
C HIS A 384 15.73 7.38 -13.62
N ASN A 385 14.48 7.77 -13.32
CA ASN A 385 13.70 8.66 -14.15
C ASN A 385 13.80 10.10 -13.60
N PRO A 386 14.52 11.01 -14.26
CA PRO A 386 14.70 12.39 -13.78
C PRO A 386 13.42 13.23 -13.80
N HIS A 387 12.32 12.73 -14.37
CA HIS A 387 11.01 13.37 -14.31
C HIS A 387 10.15 12.90 -13.11
N GLY A 388 10.64 11.92 -12.34
CA GLY A 388 9.86 11.19 -11.34
C GLY A 388 9.28 9.89 -11.90
N SER A 389 8.88 8.97 -11.00
CA SER A 389 8.25 7.70 -11.38
C SER A 389 7.28 7.20 -10.30
N ASN A 390 6.62 6.08 -10.57
CA ASN A 390 5.76 5.41 -9.58
C ASN A 390 6.54 4.39 -8.73
N MET A 391 7.86 4.31 -8.88
CA MET A 391 8.72 3.38 -8.15
C MET A 391 9.56 4.14 -7.11
N PRO A 392 9.78 3.57 -5.90
CA PRO A 392 10.62 4.20 -4.87
C PRO A 392 11.99 4.59 -5.41
N GLY A 393 12.55 5.71 -4.96
CA GLY A 393 13.85 6.19 -5.49
C GLY A 393 13.80 6.65 -6.95
N MET A 394 12.62 6.85 -7.52
CA MET A 394 12.41 7.25 -8.92
C MET A 394 12.98 6.26 -9.94
N PHE A 395 12.98 4.96 -9.65
CA PHE A 395 13.41 3.96 -10.63
C PHE A 395 12.51 3.96 -11.88
N LYS A 396 13.11 3.70 -13.04
CA LYS A 396 12.40 3.65 -14.32
C LYS A 396 11.43 2.49 -14.44
N ASP A 397 11.70 1.42 -13.71
CA ASP A 397 10.92 0.17 -13.67
C ASP A 397 11.16 -0.52 -12.31
N ARG A 398 10.63 -1.73 -12.12
CA ARG A 398 10.98 -2.60 -11.00
C ARG A 398 12.49 -2.88 -11.01
N MET A 399 13.08 -2.89 -9.82
CA MET A 399 14.54 -2.91 -9.66
C MET A 399 15.19 -4.13 -10.34
N ASP A 400 14.57 -5.31 -10.24
CA ASP A 400 15.04 -6.52 -10.90
C ASP A 400 15.04 -6.39 -12.43
N ASN A 401 14.00 -5.81 -13.04
CA ASN A 401 13.99 -5.54 -14.48
C ASN A 401 15.14 -4.60 -14.89
N ILE A 402 15.43 -3.58 -14.07
CA ILE A 402 16.56 -2.67 -14.31
C ILE A 402 17.88 -3.43 -14.21
N CYS A 403 18.08 -4.19 -13.13
CA CYS A 403 19.31 -4.93 -12.89
C CYS A 403 19.54 -6.00 -13.97
N TYR A 404 18.51 -6.80 -14.31
CA TYR A 404 18.59 -7.85 -15.32
C TYR A 404 18.71 -7.31 -16.74
N GLY A 405 18.28 -6.07 -16.99
CA GLY A 405 18.54 -5.39 -18.26
C GLY A 405 20.04 -5.32 -18.61
N CYS A 406 20.91 -5.24 -17.60
CA CYS A 406 22.36 -5.31 -17.77
C CYS A 406 22.99 -6.63 -17.29
N HIS A 407 22.32 -7.36 -16.40
CA HIS A 407 22.76 -8.65 -15.84
C HIS A 407 21.80 -9.80 -16.21
N PRO A 408 21.58 -10.11 -17.50
CA PRO A 408 20.58 -11.10 -17.93
C PRO A 408 20.90 -12.52 -17.43
N GLU A 409 22.18 -12.86 -17.32
CA GLU A 409 22.69 -14.12 -16.76
C GLU A 409 22.25 -14.36 -15.31
N ALA A 410 21.99 -13.29 -14.56
CA ALA A 410 21.57 -13.38 -13.17
C ALA A 410 20.11 -13.81 -13.06
N GLU A 411 19.26 -13.43 -14.01
CA GLU A 411 17.83 -13.71 -13.98
C GLU A 411 17.55 -15.22 -14.02
N THR A 412 18.19 -15.93 -14.94
CA THR A 412 18.07 -17.40 -15.08
C THR A 412 18.76 -18.15 -13.95
N ARG A 413 19.82 -17.58 -13.38
CA ARG A 413 20.55 -18.15 -12.26
C ARG A 413 19.77 -18.06 -10.95
N PHE A 414 19.01 -16.98 -10.74
CA PHE A 414 18.33 -16.74 -9.47
C PHE A 414 16.90 -17.26 -9.43
N LYS A 415 16.21 -17.36 -10.58
CA LYS A 415 14.89 -17.98 -10.67
C LYS A 415 14.99 -19.50 -10.57
N LYS A 416 15.06 -20.00 -9.33
CA LYS A 416 15.12 -21.43 -8.98
C LYS A 416 13.91 -21.85 -8.16
N SER A 417 13.73 -23.15 -7.94
CA SER A 417 12.58 -23.69 -7.18
C SER A 417 12.44 -23.06 -5.79
N TYR A 418 13.56 -22.77 -5.13
CA TYR A 418 13.63 -22.10 -3.85
C TYR A 418 14.42 -20.81 -4.03
N THR A 419 13.73 -19.72 -4.34
CA THR A 419 14.33 -18.39 -4.51
C THR A 419 14.18 -17.61 -3.20
N HIS A 420 15.24 -16.92 -2.79
CA HIS A 420 15.22 -16.11 -1.59
C HIS A 420 14.24 -14.94 -1.76
N ARG A 421 13.42 -14.68 -0.73
CA ARG A 421 12.29 -13.73 -0.82
C ARG A 421 12.68 -12.33 -1.32
N PRO A 422 13.77 -11.69 -0.86
CA PRO A 422 14.20 -10.40 -1.40
C PRO A 422 14.49 -10.42 -2.91
N VAL A 423 14.96 -11.55 -3.45
CA VAL A 423 15.24 -11.72 -4.88
C VAL A 423 13.96 -11.97 -5.65
N ALA A 424 13.08 -12.84 -5.14
CA ALA A 424 11.77 -13.10 -5.74
C ALA A 424 10.90 -11.83 -5.81
N ASP A 425 11.02 -10.96 -4.81
CA ASP A 425 10.28 -9.69 -4.73
C ASP A 425 10.97 -8.55 -5.50
N GLY A 426 12.15 -8.81 -6.10
CA GLY A 426 12.91 -7.81 -6.84
C GLY A 426 13.47 -6.69 -5.97
N THR A 427 13.80 -6.95 -4.71
CA THR A 427 14.36 -5.98 -3.76
C THR A 427 15.88 -6.17 -3.60
N CYS A 428 16.62 -6.11 -4.71
CA CYS A 428 18.07 -6.34 -4.74
C CYS A 428 18.84 -5.43 -3.76
N THR A 429 18.34 -4.20 -3.57
CA THR A 429 18.94 -3.22 -2.66
C THR A 429 18.65 -3.48 -1.19
N SER A 430 17.96 -4.56 -0.83
CA SER A 430 17.87 -5.03 0.56
C SER A 430 19.26 -5.45 1.05
N CYS A 431 20.03 -6.13 0.20
CA CYS A 431 21.38 -6.60 0.50
C CYS A 431 22.48 -5.80 -0.20
N HIS A 432 22.21 -5.26 -1.40
CA HIS A 432 23.19 -4.51 -2.19
C HIS A 432 23.03 -2.99 -2.07
N LYS A 433 24.11 -2.25 -2.26
CA LYS A 433 24.13 -0.80 -2.48
C LYS A 433 24.37 -0.54 -3.98
N ALA A 434 23.30 -0.23 -4.72
CA ALA A 434 23.33 -0.16 -6.19
C ALA A 434 24.29 0.88 -6.81
N HIS A 435 24.78 1.85 -6.03
CA HIS A 435 25.79 2.81 -6.48
C HIS A 435 27.21 2.37 -6.13
N SER A 436 27.46 2.08 -4.85
CA SER A 436 28.77 1.68 -4.38
C SER A 436 28.70 1.14 -2.95
N SER A 437 29.71 0.36 -2.56
CA SER A 437 29.91 -0.08 -1.19
C SER A 437 31.40 -0.23 -0.85
N ASP A 438 31.74 -0.18 0.42
CA ASP A 438 33.07 -0.55 0.91
C ASP A 438 33.30 -2.06 0.88
N GLU A 439 32.22 -2.84 0.82
CA GLU A 439 32.26 -4.30 0.68
C GLU A 439 32.25 -4.72 -0.80
N GLY A 440 32.88 -5.85 -1.07
CA GLY A 440 32.87 -6.47 -2.41
C GLY A 440 31.44 -6.81 -2.86
N LYS A 441 31.26 -6.91 -4.20
CA LYS A 441 29.96 -7.19 -4.84
C LYS A 441 28.84 -6.23 -4.39
N LEU A 442 29.19 -5.01 -3.97
CA LEU A 442 28.27 -3.98 -3.54
C LEU A 442 27.42 -4.35 -2.31
N LEU A 443 27.88 -5.26 -1.44
CA LEU A 443 27.08 -5.68 -0.29
C LEU A 443 26.98 -4.57 0.77
N LYS A 444 25.89 -4.51 1.53
CA LYS A 444 25.73 -3.53 2.63
C LYS A 444 26.60 -3.83 3.86
N ALA A 445 26.94 -5.10 4.06
CA ALA A 445 27.76 -5.61 5.14
C ALA A 445 28.38 -6.96 4.71
N SER A 446 29.43 -7.40 5.40
CA SER A 446 30.12 -8.66 5.14
C SER A 446 29.52 -9.82 5.93
N GLY A 447 29.57 -11.02 5.34
CA GLY A 447 29.25 -12.31 5.99
C GLY A 447 27.92 -12.34 6.74
N ALA A 448 27.92 -13.00 7.91
CA ALA A 448 26.74 -13.19 8.74
C ALA A 448 26.08 -11.88 9.22
N LYS A 449 26.84 -10.78 9.32
CA LYS A 449 26.31 -9.46 9.72
C LYS A 449 25.31 -8.90 8.70
N LEU A 450 25.42 -9.29 7.43
CA LEU A 450 24.42 -8.94 6.43
C LEU A 450 23.11 -9.71 6.69
N CYS A 451 23.22 -11.01 6.90
CA CYS A 451 22.07 -11.90 7.10
C CYS A 451 21.33 -11.59 8.42
N SER A 452 22.05 -11.25 9.48
CA SER A 452 21.48 -10.99 10.81
C SER A 452 20.56 -9.77 10.86
N GLN A 453 20.59 -8.90 9.85
CA GLN A 453 19.67 -7.77 9.75
C GLN A 453 18.21 -8.22 9.60
N CYS A 454 17.98 -9.41 9.04
CA CYS A 454 16.65 -10.00 8.90
C CYS A 454 16.53 -11.32 9.67
N HIS A 455 17.60 -12.11 9.75
CA HIS A 455 17.63 -13.40 10.46
C HIS A 455 18.13 -13.28 11.90
N GLY A 456 17.99 -12.11 12.53
CA GLY A 456 18.53 -11.84 13.86
C GLY A 456 18.07 -12.85 14.93
N ASP A 457 16.81 -13.27 14.91
CA ASP A 457 16.27 -14.25 15.85
C ASP A 457 16.93 -15.63 15.73
N LEU A 458 17.26 -16.03 14.49
CA LEU A 458 18.02 -17.25 14.23
C LEU A 458 19.44 -17.13 14.82
N MET A 459 20.03 -15.94 14.81
CA MET A 459 21.40 -15.67 15.27
C MET A 459 21.52 -15.42 16.78
N LYS A 460 20.41 -15.30 17.53
CA LYS A 460 20.46 -15.16 19.00
C LYS A 460 21.08 -16.40 19.64
N GLU A 461 21.88 -16.21 20.69
CA GLU A 461 22.42 -17.32 21.47
C GLU A 461 21.29 -18.15 22.09
N SER A 462 21.40 -19.47 22.02
CA SER A 462 20.52 -20.40 22.73
C SER A 462 21.16 -20.80 24.05
N VAL A 463 20.40 -20.70 25.15
CA VAL A 463 20.85 -21.14 26.47
C VAL A 463 20.70 -22.66 26.56
N GLY A 464 21.83 -23.36 26.64
CA GLY A 464 21.89 -24.83 26.63
C GLY A 464 21.74 -25.43 25.22
N GLY A 465 22.29 -26.64 25.04
CA GLY A 465 22.24 -27.39 23.78
C GLY A 465 23.54 -27.36 22.97
N SER A 466 23.43 -27.54 21.64
CA SER A 466 24.57 -27.61 20.72
C SER A 466 24.37 -26.73 19.49
N ASN A 467 25.46 -26.12 19.03
CA ASN A 467 25.52 -25.30 17.83
C ASN A 467 26.38 -25.99 16.77
N HIS A 468 25.93 -25.96 15.52
CA HIS A 468 26.67 -26.48 14.39
C HIS A 468 27.83 -25.53 14.04
N MET A 469 29.05 -26.05 13.91
CA MET A 469 30.26 -25.22 13.79
C MET A 469 30.21 -24.21 12.63
N PRO A 470 29.89 -24.59 11.37
CA PRO A 470 29.75 -23.62 10.27
C PRO A 470 28.74 -22.50 10.53
N PHE A 471 27.66 -22.80 11.25
CA PHE A 471 26.66 -21.81 11.63
C PHE A 471 27.21 -20.84 12.68
N ASN A 472 27.91 -21.37 13.70
CA ASN A 472 28.55 -20.58 14.74
C ASN A 472 29.67 -19.67 14.20
N SER A 473 30.38 -20.13 13.17
CA SER A 473 31.41 -19.35 12.46
C SER A 473 30.82 -18.32 11.47
N GLY A 474 29.49 -18.30 11.28
CA GLY A 474 28.83 -17.37 10.37
C GLY A 474 29.03 -17.71 8.88
N GLU A 475 29.40 -18.94 8.55
CA GLU A 475 29.70 -19.39 7.19
C GLU A 475 28.44 -19.88 6.46
N CYS A 476 27.40 -19.05 6.44
CA CYS A 476 26.10 -19.42 5.88
C CYS A 476 26.18 -19.87 4.40
N LEU A 477 27.09 -19.25 3.64
CA LEU A 477 27.26 -19.48 2.20
C LEU A 477 27.95 -20.80 1.85
N THR A 478 28.53 -21.49 2.83
CA THR A 478 29.05 -22.84 2.65
C THR A 478 27.93 -23.82 2.33
N CYS A 479 26.75 -23.59 2.92
CA CYS A 479 25.58 -24.45 2.75
C CYS A 479 24.48 -23.81 1.90
N HIS A 480 24.33 -22.48 1.92
CA HIS A 480 23.20 -21.79 1.29
C HIS A 480 23.58 -20.94 0.08
N ASP A 481 22.76 -20.99 -0.96
CA ASP A 481 22.72 -19.96 -2.00
C ASP A 481 21.72 -18.88 -1.61
N THR A 482 22.20 -17.67 -1.33
CA THR A 482 21.36 -16.55 -0.87
C THR A 482 20.45 -15.96 -1.94
N HIS A 483 20.62 -16.34 -3.21
CA HIS A 483 19.74 -15.89 -4.28
C HIS A 483 18.70 -16.96 -4.59
N GLY A 484 19.12 -18.20 -4.78
CA GLY A 484 18.19 -19.31 -4.92
C GLY A 484 18.85 -20.62 -5.33
N SER A 485 18.18 -21.73 -5.02
CA SER A 485 18.59 -23.09 -5.38
C SER A 485 17.41 -23.96 -5.77
N ASN A 486 17.67 -25.05 -6.46
CA ASN A 486 16.68 -26.11 -6.74
C ASN A 486 16.55 -27.11 -5.57
N THR A 487 17.38 -26.99 -4.54
CA THR A 487 17.32 -27.83 -3.34
C THR A 487 16.62 -27.10 -2.20
N ALA A 488 15.72 -27.80 -1.50
CA ALA A 488 14.95 -27.25 -0.39
C ALA A 488 15.87 -26.65 0.68
N GLY A 489 15.44 -25.54 1.29
CA GLY A 489 16.28 -24.78 2.21
C GLY A 489 17.36 -23.94 1.52
N MET A 490 17.26 -23.75 0.21
CA MET A 490 18.24 -23.00 -0.61
C MET A 490 19.66 -23.57 -0.51
N LEU A 491 19.79 -24.90 -0.38
CA LEU A 491 21.09 -25.53 -0.24
C LEU A 491 21.89 -25.47 -1.55
N VAL A 492 23.20 -25.24 -1.47
CA VAL A 492 24.08 -25.19 -2.65
C VAL A 492 24.19 -26.55 -3.38
N LYS A 493 23.88 -27.65 -2.67
CA LYS A 493 23.90 -29.03 -3.14
C LYS A 493 22.80 -29.84 -2.46
N LYS A 494 22.54 -31.06 -2.96
CA LYS A 494 21.69 -32.05 -2.28
C LYS A 494 22.21 -32.31 -0.86
N GLN A 495 21.29 -32.45 0.10
CA GLN A 495 21.58 -32.47 1.53
C GLN A 495 22.60 -33.54 1.95
N ASP A 496 22.43 -34.79 1.50
CA ASP A 496 23.36 -35.88 1.74
C ASP A 496 24.77 -35.55 1.26
N LEU A 497 24.90 -35.10 0.01
CA LEU A 497 26.19 -34.75 -0.57
C LEU A 497 26.85 -33.61 0.19
N LEU A 498 26.08 -32.58 0.53
CA LEU A 498 26.56 -31.41 1.25
C LEU A 498 27.08 -31.77 2.65
N CYS A 499 26.30 -32.49 3.44
CA CYS A 499 26.70 -32.84 4.82
C CYS A 499 27.90 -33.79 4.83
N MET A 500 27.98 -34.72 3.88
CA MET A 500 29.02 -35.74 3.81
C MET A 500 30.38 -35.20 3.31
N GLU A 501 30.44 -33.96 2.83
CA GLU A 501 31.72 -33.28 2.56
C GLU A 501 32.53 -33.05 3.84
N CYS A 502 31.86 -32.84 4.97
CA CYS A 502 32.50 -32.68 6.28
C CYS A 502 32.32 -33.89 7.20
N HIS A 503 31.20 -34.62 7.10
CA HIS A 503 30.90 -35.78 7.95
C HIS A 503 31.37 -37.11 7.33
N ILE A 504 32.67 -37.20 7.05
CA ILE A 504 33.28 -38.30 6.27
C ILE A 504 33.12 -39.66 6.97
N ASP A 505 33.17 -39.72 8.30
CA ASP A 505 33.01 -40.97 9.05
C ASP A 505 31.60 -41.55 8.90
N LEU A 506 30.59 -40.68 8.82
CA LEU A 506 29.21 -41.08 8.57
C LEU A 506 29.06 -41.67 7.16
N LYS A 507 29.76 -41.06 6.18
CA LYS A 507 29.80 -41.56 4.79
C LYS A 507 30.43 -42.95 4.72
N LYS A 508 31.56 -43.17 5.40
CA LYS A 508 32.25 -44.48 5.47
C LYS A 508 31.37 -45.53 6.14
N GLY A 509 30.86 -45.24 7.34
CA GLY A 509 30.01 -46.17 8.08
C GLY A 509 28.73 -46.55 7.35
N LEU A 510 28.16 -45.63 6.55
CA LEU A 510 26.98 -45.93 5.72
C LEU A 510 27.28 -46.95 4.61
N VAL A 511 28.51 -46.99 4.07
CA VAL A 511 28.90 -47.98 3.06
C VAL A 511 29.04 -49.36 3.70
N GLU A 512 29.72 -49.43 4.85
CA GLU A 512 30.14 -50.68 5.51
C GLU A 512 29.03 -51.38 6.31
N ALA A 513 28.03 -50.64 6.79
CA ALA A 513 27.03 -51.18 7.70
C ALA A 513 26.05 -52.16 7.04
N LYS A 514 25.70 -53.23 7.77
CA LYS A 514 24.72 -54.24 7.33
C LYS A 514 23.27 -53.78 7.47
N SER A 515 22.96 -52.97 8.49
CA SER A 515 21.64 -52.38 8.69
C SER A 515 21.74 -50.86 8.65
N LYS A 516 20.90 -50.22 7.84
CA LYS A 516 20.94 -48.78 7.54
C LYS A 516 19.56 -48.20 7.75
N HIS A 517 19.49 -47.02 8.35
CA HIS A 517 18.22 -46.37 8.64
C HIS A 517 17.72 -45.60 7.40
N GLN A 518 16.45 -45.76 7.04
CA GLN A 518 15.91 -45.23 5.78
C GLN A 518 16.05 -43.69 5.63
N PRO A 519 15.80 -42.86 6.66
CA PRO A 519 16.06 -41.41 6.56
C PRO A 519 17.50 -41.04 6.22
N LEU A 520 18.48 -41.82 6.69
CA LEU A 520 19.89 -41.59 6.34
C LEU A 520 20.16 -41.96 4.88
N LEU A 521 19.59 -43.06 4.38
CA LEU A 521 19.70 -43.47 2.97
C LEU A 521 19.04 -42.47 2.01
N ALA A 522 17.92 -41.87 2.44
CA ALA A 522 17.24 -40.83 1.68
C ALA A 522 17.99 -39.48 1.71
N GLY A 523 18.96 -39.31 2.61
CA GLY A 523 19.68 -38.06 2.80
C GLY A 523 18.92 -37.02 3.62
N ASP A 524 17.89 -37.43 4.35
CA ASP A 524 16.97 -36.55 5.07
C ASP A 524 17.49 -36.17 6.47
N CYS A 525 18.74 -35.70 6.56
CA CYS A 525 19.41 -35.42 7.84
C CYS A 525 18.61 -34.42 8.71
N THR A 526 17.96 -33.45 8.07
CA THR A 526 17.17 -32.40 8.75
C THR A 526 15.84 -32.88 9.31
N LYS A 527 15.42 -34.13 9.09
CA LYS A 527 14.24 -34.69 9.77
C LYS A 527 14.53 -35.02 11.23
N CYS A 528 15.80 -35.20 11.59
CA CYS A 528 16.23 -35.53 12.94
C CYS A 528 17.15 -34.47 13.55
N HIS A 529 17.95 -33.80 12.72
CA HIS A 529 18.92 -32.80 13.16
C HIS A 529 18.55 -31.38 12.72
N SER A 530 18.82 -30.41 13.58
CA SER A 530 18.90 -29.00 13.20
C SER A 530 20.29 -28.71 12.63
N PRO A 531 20.42 -28.26 11.38
CA PRO A 531 21.73 -27.97 10.76
C PRO A 531 22.36 -26.67 11.30
N HIS A 532 21.66 -25.96 12.18
CA HIS A 532 22.10 -24.68 12.75
C HIS A 532 22.36 -24.80 14.25
N LYS A 533 21.29 -24.85 15.05
CA LYS A 533 21.35 -24.93 16.51
C LYS A 533 20.19 -25.73 17.06
N SER A 534 20.40 -26.38 18.19
CA SER A 534 19.35 -27.03 18.96
C SER A 534 19.58 -26.81 20.45
N SER A 535 18.50 -26.73 21.22
CA SER A 535 18.53 -26.82 22.69
C SER A 535 18.95 -28.22 23.18
N LEU A 536 18.99 -29.21 22.29
CA LEU A 536 19.42 -30.57 22.59
C LEU A 536 20.85 -30.83 22.10
N ASN A 537 21.52 -31.78 22.75
CA ASN A 537 22.84 -32.26 22.34
C ASN A 537 22.78 -32.93 20.96
N LYS A 538 23.89 -32.91 20.22
CA LYS A 538 24.01 -33.49 18.86
C LYS A 538 22.99 -32.94 17.86
N LEU A 539 22.56 -31.69 18.08
CA LEU A 539 21.65 -30.96 17.22
C LEU A 539 20.28 -31.63 17.01
N LEU A 540 19.81 -32.46 17.93
CA LEU A 540 18.53 -33.18 17.74
C LEU A 540 17.32 -32.24 17.77
N LEU A 541 16.29 -32.53 16.97
CA LEU A 541 15.04 -31.75 16.98
C LEU A 541 14.11 -32.11 18.15
N ALA A 542 14.22 -33.33 18.67
CA ALA A 542 13.51 -33.82 19.85
C ALA A 542 14.36 -34.91 20.52
N GLN A 543 14.09 -35.22 21.79
CA GLN A 543 14.75 -36.32 22.49
C GLN A 543 14.07 -37.65 22.14
N ALA A 544 14.79 -38.77 22.27
CA ALA A 544 14.16 -40.09 22.25
C ALA A 544 13.29 -40.25 23.52
N PRO A 545 12.13 -40.91 23.43
CA PRO A 545 11.60 -41.66 22.28
C PRO A 545 10.83 -40.78 21.28
N ASP A 546 10.44 -39.57 21.66
CA ASP A 546 9.54 -38.71 20.87
C ASP A 546 10.01 -38.48 19.44
N LEU A 547 11.31 -38.23 19.25
CA LEU A 547 11.87 -38.02 17.91
C LEU A 547 11.60 -39.21 16.98
N CYS A 548 11.82 -40.43 17.47
CA CYS A 548 11.63 -41.66 16.70
C CYS A 548 10.14 -41.88 16.37
N LEU A 549 9.28 -41.61 17.36
CA LEU A 549 7.83 -41.81 17.25
C LEU A 549 7.13 -40.78 16.36
N THR A 550 7.82 -39.75 15.88
CA THR A 550 7.29 -38.85 14.82
C THR A 550 7.09 -39.60 13.49
N CYS A 551 7.96 -40.57 13.19
CA CYS A 551 7.87 -41.41 11.99
C CYS A 551 7.34 -42.81 12.30
N HIS A 552 7.69 -43.40 13.44
CA HIS A 552 7.24 -44.75 13.84
C HIS A 552 5.84 -44.72 14.48
N LYS A 553 4.84 -44.26 13.73
CA LYS A 553 3.47 -44.03 14.21
C LYS A 553 2.78 -45.29 14.74
N SER A 554 2.93 -46.41 14.03
CA SER A 554 2.35 -47.69 14.46
C SER A 554 2.91 -48.13 15.82
N LEU A 555 4.21 -47.90 16.06
CA LEU A 555 4.82 -48.19 17.36
C LEU A 555 4.32 -47.21 18.43
N LYS A 556 4.18 -45.93 18.10
CA LYS A 556 3.62 -44.91 19.01
C LYS A 556 2.22 -45.30 19.50
N GLU A 557 1.38 -45.81 18.60
CA GLU A 557 0.03 -46.27 18.93
C GLU A 557 0.06 -47.49 19.85
N LYS A 558 0.92 -48.48 19.57
CA LYS A 558 1.06 -49.66 20.44
C LYS A 558 1.56 -49.27 21.83
N ILE A 559 2.62 -48.45 21.91
CA ILE A 559 3.15 -47.95 23.19
C ILE A 559 2.08 -47.18 23.98
N GLY A 560 1.17 -46.46 23.31
CA GLY A 560 0.09 -45.72 23.97
C GLY A 560 -1.10 -46.57 24.43
N LYS A 561 -1.30 -47.77 23.87
CA LYS A 561 -2.47 -48.63 24.12
C LYS A 561 -2.17 -49.91 24.90
N GLU A 562 -0.92 -50.36 24.86
CA GLU A 562 -0.50 -51.68 25.33
C GLU A 562 0.47 -51.59 26.50
N LYS A 563 0.78 -52.74 27.11
CA LYS A 563 1.83 -52.78 28.14
C LYS A 563 3.18 -52.55 27.47
N VAL A 564 3.84 -51.46 27.85
CA VAL A 564 5.13 -51.04 27.28
C VAL A 564 6.28 -51.71 28.01
N HIS A 565 7.27 -52.14 27.26
CA HIS A 565 8.52 -52.62 27.84
C HIS A 565 9.32 -51.42 28.37
N SER A 566 9.73 -51.47 29.65
CA SER A 566 10.33 -50.32 30.36
C SER A 566 11.50 -49.64 29.61
N PRO A 567 12.46 -50.36 29.01
CA PRO A 567 13.51 -49.74 28.19
C PRO A 567 12.97 -49.01 26.95
N ALA A 568 11.96 -49.58 26.29
CA ALA A 568 11.33 -49.00 25.10
C ALA A 568 10.51 -47.74 25.41
N ALA A 569 10.00 -47.60 26.64
CA ALA A 569 9.31 -46.40 27.10
C ALA A 569 10.25 -45.21 27.35
N LYS A 570 11.55 -45.46 27.57
CA LYS A 570 12.51 -44.45 28.02
C LYS A 570 13.43 -43.99 26.90
N ASP A 571 14.26 -44.89 26.36
CA ASP A 571 15.27 -44.50 25.37
C ASP A 571 15.48 -45.62 24.35
N CYS A 572 15.01 -45.37 23.13
CA CYS A 572 15.19 -46.28 22.01
C CYS A 572 16.67 -46.53 21.69
N GLN A 573 17.56 -45.58 22.02
CA GLN A 573 18.99 -45.66 21.69
C GLN A 573 19.79 -46.60 22.58
N GLN A 574 19.21 -47.10 23.68
CA GLN A 574 19.83 -48.17 24.46
C GLN A 574 20.00 -49.44 23.62
N CYS A 575 19.04 -49.71 22.74
CA CYS A 575 19.01 -50.90 21.90
C CYS A 575 19.36 -50.59 20.44
N HIS A 576 18.91 -49.44 19.92
CA HIS A 576 19.01 -49.10 18.50
C HIS A 576 20.06 -48.01 18.22
N LYS A 577 20.85 -48.19 17.16
CA LYS A 577 21.73 -47.18 16.58
C LYS A 577 20.99 -46.45 15.45
N PRO A 578 20.58 -45.17 15.62
CA PRO A 578 19.62 -44.51 14.72
C PRO A 578 20.10 -44.26 13.27
N HIS A 579 21.40 -44.39 13.00
CA HIS A 579 21.97 -44.15 11.67
C HIS A 579 22.20 -45.46 10.93
N PHE A 580 23.04 -46.31 11.52
CA PHE A 580 23.41 -47.59 10.97
C PHE A 580 23.94 -48.51 12.07
N ALA A 581 23.88 -49.81 11.83
CA ALA A 581 24.29 -50.82 12.79
C ALA A 581 24.83 -52.08 12.09
N PRO A 582 25.67 -52.87 12.78
CA PRO A 582 26.15 -54.15 12.27
C PRO A 582 25.08 -55.25 12.24
N TYR A 583 23.98 -55.11 13.01
CA TYR A 583 22.92 -56.11 13.12
C TYR A 583 21.56 -55.60 12.62
N ARG A 584 20.64 -56.54 12.31
CA ARG A 584 19.30 -56.25 11.78
C ARG A 584 18.50 -55.35 12.74
N ALA A 585 17.57 -54.57 12.20
CA ALA A 585 16.72 -53.65 12.96
C ALA A 585 17.55 -52.62 13.75
N LEU A 586 18.70 -52.23 13.22
CA LEU A 586 19.57 -51.21 13.77
C LEU A 586 20.09 -51.53 15.18
N THR A 587 20.24 -52.79 15.59
CA THR A 587 20.75 -53.10 16.94
C THR A 587 22.28 -53.02 17.01
N GLY A 588 22.79 -52.48 18.13
CA GLY A 588 24.23 -52.32 18.34
C GLY A 588 25.00 -53.63 18.55
N GLN A 589 24.30 -54.67 19.00
CA GLN A 589 24.79 -55.99 19.40
C GLN A 589 23.79 -57.08 18.96
N PRO A 590 24.17 -58.37 19.03
CA PRO A 590 23.23 -59.48 18.94
C PRO A 590 22.11 -59.34 19.98
N VAL A 591 20.91 -59.81 19.63
CA VAL A 591 19.69 -59.61 20.45
C VAL A 591 19.80 -60.31 21.79
N GLN A 592 20.41 -61.50 21.83
CA GLN A 592 20.62 -62.27 23.05
C GLN A 592 21.51 -61.52 24.03
N GLU A 593 22.64 -60.98 23.56
CA GLU A 593 23.55 -60.17 24.37
C GLU A 593 22.86 -58.90 24.88
N LEU A 594 22.09 -58.24 24.02
CA LEU A 594 21.37 -57.02 24.37
C LEU A 594 20.31 -57.26 25.45
N CYS A 595 19.54 -58.35 25.34
CA CYS A 595 18.55 -58.72 26.35
C CYS A 595 19.21 -59.14 27.67
N ALA A 596 20.34 -59.85 27.61
CA ALA A 596 21.09 -60.31 28.78
C ALA A 596 21.66 -59.17 29.65
N GLN A 597 21.76 -57.94 29.12
CA GLN A 597 22.17 -56.77 29.91
C GLN A 597 21.19 -56.41 31.03
N CYS A 598 19.91 -56.78 30.87
CA CYS A 598 18.84 -56.47 31.82
C CYS A 598 18.11 -57.72 32.34
N HIS A 599 18.22 -58.85 31.63
CA HIS A 599 17.59 -60.11 31.99
C HIS A 599 18.66 -61.14 32.37
N ASP A 600 18.62 -61.62 33.61
CA ASP A 600 19.52 -62.68 34.05
C ASP A 600 19.10 -64.02 33.43
N THR A 601 19.84 -64.44 32.39
CA THR A 601 19.60 -65.70 31.68
C THR A 601 20.08 -66.92 32.45
N GLY A 602 20.85 -66.74 33.54
CA GLY A 602 21.30 -67.81 34.42
C GLY A 602 20.33 -68.13 35.54
N ASP A 603 19.33 -67.28 35.77
CA ASP A 603 18.37 -67.44 36.87
C ASP A 603 17.47 -68.68 36.71
N ALA A 604 17.13 -69.30 37.84
CA ALA A 604 16.30 -70.50 37.87
C ALA A 604 14.87 -70.24 37.35
N ALA A 605 14.33 -69.04 37.56
CA ALA A 605 13.01 -68.68 37.03
C ALA A 605 13.05 -68.45 35.52
N PHE A 606 14.15 -67.90 34.98
CA PHE A 606 14.37 -67.79 33.54
C PHE A 606 14.41 -69.17 32.89
N ASN A 607 15.25 -70.08 33.40
CA ASN A 607 15.38 -71.44 32.88
C ASN A 607 14.06 -72.20 32.93
N LYS A 608 13.33 -72.11 34.06
CA LYS A 608 11.99 -72.71 34.18
C LYS A 608 10.99 -72.12 33.18
N GLY A 609 11.04 -70.81 32.94
CA GLY A 609 10.16 -70.11 31.99
C GLY A 609 10.42 -70.44 30.52
N HIS A 610 11.64 -70.86 30.19
CA HIS A 610 12.08 -71.19 28.83
C HIS A 610 12.39 -72.69 28.66
N LEU A 611 11.82 -73.54 29.52
CA LEU A 611 11.90 -75.00 29.42
C LEU A 611 13.33 -75.56 29.41
N GLY A 612 14.26 -74.87 30.07
CA GLY A 612 15.67 -75.26 30.14
C GLY A 612 16.47 -75.04 28.85
N ILE A 613 15.89 -74.37 27.84
CA ILE A 613 16.61 -74.02 26.61
C ILE A 613 17.59 -72.88 26.91
N ALA A 614 18.85 -73.03 26.51
CA ALA A 614 19.86 -72.01 26.71
C ALA A 614 19.55 -70.74 25.91
N ALA A 615 19.72 -69.56 26.53
CA ALA A 615 19.43 -68.28 25.88
C ALA A 615 20.21 -68.02 24.59
N ALA A 616 21.41 -68.58 24.47
CA ALA A 616 22.24 -68.48 23.28
C ALA A 616 21.62 -69.18 22.05
N ASP A 617 20.83 -70.24 22.26
CA ASP A 617 20.21 -71.04 21.20
C ASP A 617 18.82 -70.50 20.79
N MET A 618 18.30 -69.53 21.54
CA MET A 618 16.97 -68.95 21.31
C MET A 618 17.05 -67.63 20.53
N ASN A 619 16.02 -67.37 19.73
CA ASN A 619 15.76 -66.03 19.21
C ASN A 619 14.60 -65.42 20.00
N CYS A 620 14.89 -64.59 21.01
CA CYS A 620 13.87 -64.05 21.91
C CYS A 620 12.72 -63.36 21.14
N MET A 621 13.01 -62.71 20.00
CA MET A 621 12.02 -61.98 19.20
C MET A 621 11.16 -62.87 18.29
N THR A 622 11.39 -64.19 18.21
CA THR A 622 10.42 -65.07 17.54
C THR A 622 9.16 -65.25 18.38
N CYS A 623 9.30 -65.26 19.71
CA CYS A 623 8.19 -65.45 20.65
C CYS A 623 7.74 -64.13 21.32
N HIS A 624 8.68 -63.21 21.59
CA HIS A 624 8.39 -61.96 22.30
C HIS A 624 8.30 -60.73 21.38
N THR A 625 7.51 -59.76 21.81
CA THR A 625 7.40 -58.41 21.25
C THR A 625 8.10 -57.43 22.20
N PRO A 626 9.35 -57.03 21.91
CA PRO A 626 10.22 -56.37 22.90
C PRO A 626 9.90 -54.89 23.18
N HIS A 627 8.91 -54.30 22.50
CA HIS A 627 8.57 -52.89 22.67
C HIS A 627 7.25 -52.67 23.42
N ALA A 628 6.19 -53.35 22.99
CA ALA A 628 4.87 -53.30 23.62
C ALA A 628 4.06 -54.56 23.26
N SER A 629 3.22 -55.04 24.16
CA SER A 629 2.29 -56.14 23.91
C SER A 629 1.04 -56.04 24.78
N GLN A 630 -0.07 -56.60 24.29
CA GLN A 630 -1.28 -56.85 25.10
C GLN A 630 -1.04 -57.94 26.15
N ASP A 631 -0.12 -58.88 25.87
CA ASP A 631 0.20 -59.96 26.80
C ASP A 631 1.15 -59.46 27.90
N PRO A 632 0.86 -59.73 29.20
CA PRO A 632 1.69 -59.27 30.31
C PRO A 632 3.15 -59.76 30.30
N LYS A 633 3.45 -60.85 29.57
CA LYS A 633 4.78 -61.46 29.39
C LYS A 633 5.37 -61.14 28.01
N PHE A 634 4.78 -60.19 27.29
CA PHE A 634 5.26 -59.70 26.00
C PHE A 634 5.28 -60.75 24.89
N PHE A 635 4.40 -61.74 24.91
CA PHE A 635 4.27 -62.63 23.75
C PHE A 635 3.74 -61.87 22.52
N LYS A 636 3.97 -62.43 21.33
CA LYS A 636 3.36 -61.94 20.09
C LYS A 636 1.83 -62.12 20.11
N GLU A 637 1.14 -61.27 19.38
CA GLU A 637 -0.33 -61.31 19.23
C GLU A 637 -0.82 -62.65 18.67
N THR A 638 -0.03 -63.28 17.80
CA THR A 638 -0.34 -64.59 17.22
C THR A 638 0.64 -65.62 17.78
N ILE A 639 0.15 -66.45 18.69
CA ILE A 639 0.82 -67.65 19.19
C ILE A 639 0.10 -68.89 18.67
N HIS A 640 0.84 -69.94 18.31
CA HIS A 640 0.22 -71.19 17.87
C HIS A 640 -0.38 -71.94 19.07
N ALA A 641 -1.45 -72.71 18.82
CA ALA A 641 -2.20 -73.38 19.89
C ALA A 641 -1.33 -74.27 20.82
N PRO A 642 -0.37 -75.09 20.31
CA PRO A 642 0.52 -75.84 21.19
C PRO A 642 1.36 -74.97 22.15
N PHE A 643 1.80 -73.78 21.70
CA PHE A 643 2.54 -72.83 22.56
C PHE A 643 1.63 -72.22 23.62
N ALA A 644 0.40 -71.86 23.26
CA ALA A 644 -0.59 -71.36 24.22
C ALA A 644 -0.96 -72.41 25.28
N ALA A 645 -1.03 -73.68 24.87
CA ALA A 645 -1.28 -74.84 25.73
C ALA A 645 -0.06 -75.29 26.56
N ARG A 646 1.14 -74.74 26.28
CA ARG A 646 2.43 -75.18 26.83
C ARG A 646 2.76 -76.65 26.54
N SER A 647 2.21 -77.21 25.46
CA SER A 647 2.49 -78.56 24.97
C SER A 647 3.70 -78.55 24.04
N CYS A 648 4.86 -78.15 24.56
CA CYS A 648 6.08 -78.03 23.76
C CYS A 648 6.72 -79.39 23.46
N ASP A 649 6.49 -80.39 24.32
CA ASP A 649 7.08 -81.74 24.25
C ASP A 649 6.62 -82.52 23.01
N GLU A 650 5.51 -82.12 22.39
CA GLU A 650 4.99 -82.73 21.15
C GLU A 650 5.82 -82.34 19.90
N CYS A 651 6.63 -81.28 19.98
CA CYS A 651 7.41 -80.75 18.85
C CYS A 651 8.88 -80.45 19.20
N HIS A 652 9.24 -80.34 20.48
CA HIS A 652 10.60 -80.07 20.95
C HIS A 652 11.12 -81.22 21.82
N ILE A 653 12.18 -81.89 21.36
CA ILE A 653 12.87 -82.93 22.12
C ILE A 653 13.80 -82.24 23.12
N VAL A 654 13.36 -82.07 24.37
CA VAL A 654 14.23 -81.60 25.45
C VAL A 654 14.99 -82.79 26.01
N GLY A 655 16.13 -83.12 25.40
CA GLY A 655 17.05 -84.11 25.98
C GLY A 655 17.58 -83.60 27.32
N LYS A 656 17.24 -84.27 28.42
CA LYS A 656 17.91 -84.04 29.70
C LYS A 656 19.36 -84.52 29.59
N GLN A 657 20.32 -83.60 29.68
CA GLN A 657 21.64 -83.93 30.23
C GLN A 657 21.64 -83.60 31.71
#